data_AF-A0A841UM99-F1
#
_entry.id   AF-A0A841UM99-F1
#
_cell.length_a   1.000
_cell.length_b   1.000
_cell.length_c   1.000
_cell.angle_alpha   90.00
_cell.angle_beta   90.00
_cell.angle_gamma   90.00
#
_symmetry.space_group_name_H-M   'P 1'
#
loop_
_entity.id
_entity.type
_entity.pdbx_description
1 polymer ?
#
loop_
_entity_poly.entity_id
_entity_poly.type
_entity_poly.pdbx_seq_one_letter_code
_entity_poly.pdbx_strand_id
1 'polypeptide(L)'
;MSTSTVKVQFIEHRQPPLNSGTYTVEVEQTVKTKNSQKIPEQTFSKELTFYVDGHRFAPLTPDVIYAVFPPAGNLGEYSNALPHIILKRGTLPWERTIKSTDTDLPWLALLLFQESEKPEPKTIKLKELKPTSGNIKFPTFNYETGQKDEDELTVIDVPKGILEKILPSEEDIALLAYINQITNDQGKSLSEPLATILGNRLPKKGEVSTVHLVALEERYIEERYNGTSGEFDYQGAGPNDLIRLVSLVSWSFACVNSKHNFDALLKEIDRKPDTLRLPSEGNNPAKQYLDLGYVPLHHALRQGDKTISWYHSPLSTGQSQDNLTAPVPIADQLMRYDPNTGMFDVSYAMAWQLGRMLTLQNQPLAVEIFNWKRSKAQELHQIQQQVLHLPFQGTTETNGDLPTAIANWFQDLELLKNVPFNYLVPDTRLLPPESLRFFWVDSYWVDCLQDGAFSVGRVTKEDLRLDVQSRSLRRSKTQSDKTITGFLLHSEVVSGWPGLEIEGYVNPVTGNNFVGPENQLTIIRRDRLSDNILLCFFAGEVKTLDLSLKASSVNCGVDPIETGTKITKGLRQLDGKQTTGNIEVPFRNQDLRVIDIKEMTNRLKQGLKSTSQFTSAQFAATMIEGSPKVRFVARG
;
A
#
# COMPACT_ATOMS: atom_id res chain seq x y z
N MET A 1 -6.04 -4.27 -26.40
CA MET A 1 -4.73 -4.84 -26.06
C MET A 1 -4.99 -5.92 -25.04
N SER A 2 -4.48 -7.13 -25.26
CA SER A 2 -4.60 -8.25 -24.33
C SER A 2 -4.05 -7.81 -22.97
N THR A 3 -4.90 -7.74 -21.95
CA THR A 3 -4.51 -7.55 -20.55
C THR A 3 -3.70 -8.77 -20.16
N SER A 4 -2.37 -8.67 -20.27
CA SER A 4 -1.46 -9.68 -19.76
C SER A 4 -1.69 -9.83 -18.26
N THR A 5 -2.24 -10.96 -17.86
CA THR A 5 -2.42 -11.32 -16.45
C THR A 5 -1.05 -11.58 -15.85
N VAL A 6 -0.76 -10.90 -14.74
CA VAL A 6 0.48 -11.05 -13.98
C VAL A 6 0.25 -12.15 -12.94
N LYS A 7 1.20 -13.09 -12.82
CA LYS A 7 1.14 -14.21 -11.87
C LYS A 7 2.29 -14.12 -10.87
N VAL A 8 2.05 -14.60 -9.65
CA VAL A 8 3.12 -14.83 -8.66
C VAL A 8 3.45 -16.32 -8.70
N GLN A 9 4.72 -16.62 -8.99
CA GLN A 9 5.27 -17.97 -8.97
C GLN A 9 6.07 -18.19 -7.69
N PHE A 10 5.80 -19.33 -7.05
CA PHE A 10 6.52 -19.81 -5.87
C PHE A 10 7.53 -20.88 -6.31
N ILE A 11 8.80 -20.73 -5.93
CA ILE A 11 9.87 -21.70 -6.22
C ILE A 11 10.43 -22.20 -4.88
N GLU A 12 10.72 -23.50 -4.79
CA GLU A 12 11.07 -24.17 -3.53
C GLU A 12 12.39 -23.69 -2.94
N HIS A 13 13.46 -23.74 -3.71
CA HIS A 13 14.78 -23.26 -3.31
C HIS A 13 15.55 -22.65 -4.49
N ARG A 14 16.59 -21.87 -4.17
CA ARG A 14 17.51 -21.32 -5.17
C ARG A 14 18.96 -21.44 -4.67
N GLN A 15 19.64 -22.46 -5.14
CA GLN A 15 21.06 -22.67 -4.84
C GLN A 15 21.92 -21.60 -5.52
N PRO A 16 22.99 -21.11 -4.86
CA PRO A 16 23.99 -20.28 -5.52
C PRO A 16 24.72 -21.09 -6.60
N PRO A 17 25.16 -20.48 -7.72
CA PRO A 17 25.95 -21.19 -8.73
C PRO A 17 27.30 -21.72 -8.21
N LEU A 18 27.85 -21.06 -7.19
CA LEU A 18 29.09 -21.41 -6.53
C LEU A 18 28.92 -21.12 -5.03
N ASN A 19 29.21 -22.10 -4.20
CA ASN A 19 29.09 -21.97 -2.74
C ASN A 19 30.18 -21.04 -2.19
N SER A 20 29.99 -20.53 -0.97
CA SER A 20 31.06 -19.80 -0.31
C SER A 20 32.21 -20.75 0.01
N GLY A 21 33.44 -20.31 -0.27
CA GLY A 21 34.61 -21.16 -0.10
C GLY A 21 35.82 -20.67 -0.88
N THR A 22 36.94 -21.33 -0.62
CA THR A 22 38.19 -21.09 -1.37
C THR A 22 38.25 -22.08 -2.52
N TYR A 23 38.39 -21.55 -3.73
CA TYR A 23 38.49 -22.34 -4.96
C TYR A 23 39.87 -22.14 -5.59
N THR A 24 40.43 -23.23 -6.09
CA THR A 24 41.66 -23.20 -6.89
C THR A 24 41.33 -23.60 -8.32
N VAL A 25 41.62 -22.71 -9.26
CA VAL A 25 41.54 -22.99 -10.70
C VAL A 25 42.94 -23.34 -11.17
N GLU A 26 43.11 -24.58 -11.60
CA GLU A 26 44.32 -25.05 -12.24
C GLU A 26 44.14 -24.99 -13.76
N VAL A 27 45.06 -24.31 -14.45
CA VAL A 27 45.10 -24.26 -15.91
C VAL A 27 46.33 -24.99 -16.40
N GLU A 28 46.12 -26.14 -17.03
CA GLU A 28 47.16 -26.89 -17.71
C GLU A 28 47.13 -26.63 -19.22
N GLN A 29 48.28 -26.28 -19.79
CA GLN A 29 48.47 -26.13 -21.22
C GLN A 29 49.59 -27.05 -21.69
N THR A 30 49.24 -28.02 -22.54
CA THR A 30 50.22 -28.90 -23.20
C THR A 30 50.51 -28.41 -24.62
N VAL A 31 51.77 -28.10 -24.89
CA VAL A 31 52.26 -27.67 -26.21
C VAL A 31 52.99 -28.84 -26.89
N LYS A 32 52.52 -29.25 -28.07
CA LYS A 32 53.14 -30.31 -28.88
C LYS A 32 53.30 -29.89 -30.35
N THR A 33 54.43 -30.24 -30.95
CA THR A 33 54.68 -30.05 -32.38
C THR A 33 54.25 -31.28 -33.18
N LYS A 34 53.36 -31.10 -34.17
CA LYS A 34 52.78 -32.24 -34.91
C LYS A 34 53.82 -33.07 -35.69
N ASN A 35 54.85 -32.46 -36.27
CA ASN A 35 55.79 -33.12 -37.21
C ASN A 35 57.27 -32.77 -36.97
N SER A 36 57.68 -32.51 -35.73
CA SER A 36 59.10 -32.26 -35.40
C SER A 36 59.40 -32.69 -33.97
N GLN A 37 60.51 -33.40 -33.76
CA GLN A 37 61.05 -33.70 -32.43
C GLN A 37 61.96 -32.59 -31.87
N LYS A 38 62.04 -31.43 -32.53
CA LYS A 38 62.91 -30.32 -32.08
C LYS A 38 62.41 -29.60 -30.83
N ILE A 39 61.11 -29.67 -30.53
CA ILE A 39 60.53 -29.14 -29.29
C ILE A 39 59.85 -30.32 -28.59
N PRO A 40 60.34 -30.76 -27.42
CA PRO A 40 59.68 -31.82 -26.65
C PRO A 40 58.31 -31.34 -26.18
N GLU A 41 57.38 -32.26 -25.95
CA GLU A 41 56.10 -31.96 -25.33
C GLU A 41 56.32 -31.30 -23.97
N GLN A 42 55.73 -30.12 -23.79
CA GLN A 42 55.85 -29.33 -22.56
C GLN A 42 54.44 -29.04 -22.03
N THR A 43 54.23 -29.37 -20.76
CA THR A 43 53.02 -29.00 -20.03
C THR A 43 53.35 -27.86 -19.09
N PHE A 44 52.59 -26.77 -19.20
CA PHE A 44 52.64 -25.63 -18.30
C PHE A 44 51.41 -25.67 -17.42
N SER A 45 51.56 -25.63 -16.10
CA SER A 45 50.45 -25.46 -15.17
C SER A 45 50.54 -24.09 -14.50
N LYS A 46 49.39 -23.46 -14.28
CA LYS A 46 49.27 -22.26 -13.45
C LYS A 46 48.03 -22.38 -12.58
N GLU A 47 48.20 -22.16 -11.29
CA GLU A 47 47.12 -22.14 -10.33
C GLU A 47 46.70 -20.70 -10.01
N LEU A 48 45.39 -20.49 -9.87
CA LEU A 48 44.79 -19.26 -9.37
C LEU A 48 43.82 -19.62 -8.24
N THR A 49 44.10 -19.13 -7.04
CA THR A 49 43.18 -19.26 -5.90
C THR A 49 42.32 -18.00 -5.78
N PHE A 50 41.01 -18.18 -5.63
CA PHE A 50 40.07 -17.11 -5.31
C PHE A 50 39.09 -17.55 -4.23
N TYR A 51 38.51 -16.58 -3.52
CA TYR A 51 37.52 -16.83 -2.47
C TYR A 51 36.15 -16.29 -2.91
N VAL A 52 35.11 -17.10 -2.73
CA VAL A 52 33.72 -16.70 -2.95
C VAL A 52 33.13 -16.25 -1.63
N ASP A 53 32.89 -14.94 -1.53
CA ASP A 53 32.36 -14.33 -0.32
C ASP A 53 30.88 -14.68 -0.10
N GLY A 54 30.58 -15.15 1.11
CA GLY A 54 29.24 -15.56 1.54
C GLY A 54 28.89 -14.91 2.87
N HIS A 55 27.67 -14.39 2.98
CA HIS A 55 27.24 -13.74 4.22
C HIS A 55 27.15 -14.77 5.37
N ARG A 56 27.56 -14.39 6.59
CA ARG A 56 27.63 -15.32 7.74
C ARG A 56 27.16 -14.73 9.07
N PHE A 57 27.91 -13.79 9.65
CA PHE A 57 27.63 -13.24 10.98
C PHE A 57 27.41 -11.72 11.01
N ALA A 58 27.81 -11.03 9.94
CA ALA A 58 27.59 -9.59 9.85
C ALA A 58 26.06 -9.29 9.86
N PRO A 59 25.61 -8.18 10.48
CA PRO A 59 24.23 -7.76 10.37
C PRO A 59 23.83 -7.51 8.91
N LEU A 60 22.59 -7.84 8.55
CA LEU A 60 22.05 -7.52 7.22
C LEU A 60 21.80 -6.03 7.10
N THR A 61 22.28 -5.46 6.01
CA THR A 61 22.05 -4.05 5.70
C THR A 61 20.62 -3.84 5.15
N PRO A 62 19.99 -2.69 5.41
CA PRO A 62 18.60 -2.44 4.98
C PRO A 62 18.37 -2.54 3.47
N ASP A 63 19.40 -2.37 2.64
CA ASP A 63 19.32 -2.48 1.19
C ASP A 63 19.14 -3.92 0.69
N VAL A 64 19.56 -4.92 1.48
CA VAL A 64 19.37 -6.35 1.16
C VAL A 64 17.94 -6.80 1.45
N ILE A 65 17.26 -6.11 2.36
CA ILE A 65 15.89 -6.41 2.77
C ILE A 65 14.92 -5.73 1.79
N TYR A 66 14.00 -6.52 1.23
CA TYR A 66 12.92 -5.99 0.39
C TYR A 66 11.74 -5.53 1.24
N ALA A 67 11.30 -6.38 2.19
CA ALA A 67 10.21 -6.07 3.11
C ALA A 67 10.25 -7.00 4.34
N VAL A 68 9.63 -6.57 5.44
CA VAL A 68 9.32 -7.39 6.60
C VAL A 68 7.83 -7.29 6.90
N PHE A 69 7.24 -8.38 7.38
CA PHE A 69 5.86 -8.43 7.81
C PHE A 69 5.73 -9.21 9.13
N PRO A 70 4.89 -8.76 10.07
CA PRO A 70 4.31 -7.42 10.14
C PRO A 70 5.36 -6.29 10.05
N PRO A 71 5.02 -5.11 9.50
CA PRO A 71 6.00 -4.06 9.27
C PRO A 71 6.60 -3.54 10.59
N ALA A 72 7.90 -3.19 10.57
CA ALA A 72 8.61 -2.68 11.73
C ALA A 72 7.95 -1.42 12.31
N GLY A 73 7.74 -1.41 13.64
CA GLY A 73 7.11 -0.31 14.37
C GLY A 73 5.60 -0.14 14.11
N ASN A 74 4.98 -1.05 13.34
CA ASN A 74 3.56 -0.94 12.99
C ASN A 74 2.66 -1.50 14.10
N LEU A 75 1.42 -1.01 14.12
CA LEU A 75 0.37 -1.38 15.05
C LEU A 75 -0.82 -1.91 14.22
N GLY A 76 -1.20 -3.18 14.42
CA GLY A 76 -2.27 -3.80 13.64
C GLY A 76 -2.77 -5.14 14.22
N GLU A 77 -3.78 -5.74 13.58
CA GLU A 77 -4.16 -7.13 13.83
C GLU A 77 -3.20 -8.01 13.06
N TYR A 78 -2.26 -8.62 13.78
CA TYR A 78 -1.32 -9.58 13.22
C TYR A 78 -1.43 -10.94 13.89
N SER A 79 -2.49 -11.18 14.66
CA SER A 79 -2.59 -12.37 15.50
C SER A 79 -2.81 -13.65 14.70
N ASN A 80 -3.31 -13.51 13.47
CA ASN A 80 -3.49 -14.56 12.49
C ASN A 80 -2.40 -14.58 11.40
N ALA A 81 -1.43 -13.65 11.45
CA ALA A 81 -0.35 -13.58 10.47
C ALA A 81 0.90 -14.33 10.95
N LEU A 82 1.54 -15.07 10.04
CA LEU A 82 2.89 -15.57 10.26
C LEU A 82 3.90 -14.47 9.89
N PRO A 83 4.78 -14.07 10.82
CA PRO A 83 5.84 -13.14 10.51
C PRO A 83 6.71 -13.69 9.38
N HIS A 84 7.17 -12.80 8.50
CA HIS A 84 8.09 -13.17 7.43
C HIS A 84 8.99 -12.00 7.01
N ILE A 85 10.13 -12.36 6.43
CA ILE A 85 11.08 -11.41 5.83
C ILE A 85 11.30 -11.76 4.36
N ILE A 86 11.40 -10.74 3.52
CA ILE A 86 11.67 -10.86 2.10
C ILE A 86 13.01 -10.21 1.79
N LEU A 87 13.89 -10.97 1.15
CA LEU A 87 15.26 -10.61 0.84
C LEU A 87 15.42 -10.46 -0.68
N LYS A 88 16.15 -9.42 -1.11
CA LYS A 88 16.46 -9.19 -2.52
C LYS A 88 17.41 -10.24 -3.08
N ARG A 89 18.31 -10.77 -2.24
CA ARG A 89 19.24 -11.84 -2.60
C ARG A 89 18.54 -13.19 -2.48
N GLY A 90 18.00 -13.68 -3.60
CA GLY A 90 17.25 -14.94 -3.66
C GLY A 90 18.03 -16.18 -3.20
N THR A 91 19.37 -16.19 -3.29
CA THR A 91 20.18 -17.35 -2.88
C THR A 91 20.51 -17.37 -1.39
N LEU A 92 20.35 -16.25 -0.66
CA LEU A 92 20.88 -16.07 0.69
C LEU A 92 20.49 -17.16 1.69
N PRO A 93 19.23 -17.65 1.73
CA PRO A 93 18.86 -18.73 2.65
C PRO A 93 19.56 -20.05 2.37
N TRP A 94 20.04 -20.29 1.15
CA TRP A 94 20.66 -21.55 0.69
C TRP A 94 22.17 -21.41 0.42
N GLU A 95 22.80 -20.33 0.86
CA GLU A 95 24.24 -20.13 0.69
C GLU A 95 25.10 -20.91 1.68
N ARG A 96 24.48 -21.38 2.77
CA ARG A 96 25.08 -22.19 3.82
C ARG A 96 24.07 -23.24 4.28
N THR A 97 24.51 -24.19 5.08
CA THR A 97 23.68 -25.33 5.48
C THR A 97 23.55 -25.44 7.00
N ILE A 98 22.43 -26.00 7.47
CA ILE A 98 22.23 -26.31 8.90
C ILE A 98 22.97 -27.58 9.35
N LYS A 99 23.31 -28.44 8.39
CA LYS A 99 24.08 -29.68 8.53
C LYS A 99 24.89 -29.94 7.25
N SER A 100 26.04 -30.60 7.33
CA SER A 100 26.94 -30.78 6.19
C SER A 100 26.39 -31.72 5.10
N THR A 101 25.36 -32.50 5.42
CA THR A 101 24.83 -33.56 4.56
C THR A 101 23.71 -33.14 3.60
N ASP A 102 23.06 -31.99 3.81
CA ASP A 102 21.94 -31.52 2.97
C ASP A 102 22.09 -30.05 2.62
N THR A 103 22.34 -29.78 1.34
CA THR A 103 22.53 -28.43 0.80
C THR A 103 21.23 -27.69 0.51
N ASP A 104 20.09 -28.39 0.46
CA ASP A 104 18.81 -27.79 0.09
C ASP A 104 18.07 -27.16 1.28
N LEU A 105 18.60 -27.35 2.49
CA LEU A 105 18.04 -26.79 3.72
C LEU A 105 18.52 -25.36 3.99
N PRO A 106 17.60 -24.42 4.26
CA PRO A 106 17.99 -23.06 4.53
C PRO A 106 18.65 -22.91 5.91
N TRP A 107 19.76 -22.19 5.99
CA TRP A 107 20.50 -21.96 7.25
C TRP A 107 19.92 -20.82 8.11
N LEU A 108 18.81 -20.23 7.69
CA LEU A 108 18.18 -19.09 8.33
C LEU A 108 16.79 -19.46 8.85
N ALA A 109 16.48 -19.03 10.06
CA ALA A 109 15.13 -19.15 10.62
C ALA A 109 14.66 -17.85 11.23
N LEU A 110 13.34 -17.68 11.24
CA LEU A 110 12.69 -16.51 11.81
C LEU A 110 12.03 -16.87 13.15
N LEU A 111 12.50 -16.26 14.24
CA LEU A 111 12.02 -16.51 15.59
C LEU A 111 11.24 -15.29 16.10
N LEU A 112 10.02 -15.52 16.56
CA LEU A 112 9.19 -14.52 17.23
C LEU A 112 9.24 -14.71 18.74
N PHE A 113 9.52 -13.62 19.45
CA PHE A 113 9.51 -13.51 20.91
C PHE A 113 8.44 -12.52 21.35
N GLN A 114 7.69 -12.88 22.38
CA GLN A 114 6.76 -11.98 23.07
C GLN A 114 7.51 -11.06 24.04
N GLU A 115 6.87 -9.99 24.49
CA GLU A 115 7.47 -8.98 25.37
C GLU A 115 8.06 -9.59 26.67
N SER A 116 7.43 -10.65 27.21
CA SER A 116 7.86 -11.32 28.44
C SER A 116 9.11 -12.20 28.31
N GLU A 117 9.48 -12.56 27.08
CA GLU A 117 10.56 -13.51 26.77
C GLU A 117 11.59 -12.95 25.78
N LYS A 118 11.49 -11.66 25.46
CA LYS A 118 12.36 -11.01 24.48
C LYS A 118 13.82 -11.07 24.94
N PRO A 119 14.74 -11.65 24.14
CA PRO A 119 16.16 -11.56 24.44
C PRO A 119 16.67 -10.16 24.11
N GLU A 120 17.62 -9.66 24.90
CA GLU A 120 18.29 -8.38 24.60
C GLU A 120 19.40 -8.60 23.56
N PRO A 121 19.38 -7.89 22.42
CA PRO A 121 20.45 -7.95 21.43
C PRO A 121 21.74 -7.34 21.99
N LYS A 122 22.87 -8.03 21.81
CA LYS A 122 24.19 -7.57 22.22
C LYS A 122 25.11 -7.51 21.01
N THR A 123 25.76 -6.36 20.80
CA THR A 123 26.83 -6.23 19.81
C THR A 123 28.13 -6.74 20.43
N ILE A 124 28.73 -7.75 19.81
CA ILE A 124 30.01 -8.34 20.23
C ILE A 124 30.97 -8.41 19.06
N LYS A 125 32.25 -8.61 19.36
CA LYS A 125 33.29 -8.83 18.35
C LYS A 125 33.39 -10.30 17.97
N LEU A 126 33.82 -10.61 16.75
CA LEU A 126 33.94 -12.00 16.26
C LEU A 126 34.83 -12.88 17.15
N LYS A 127 35.88 -12.30 17.76
CA LYS A 127 36.74 -13.02 18.72
C LYS A 127 36.04 -13.50 19.99
N GLU A 128 34.93 -12.85 20.36
CA GLU A 128 34.13 -13.13 21.56
C GLU A 128 33.01 -14.16 21.28
N LEU A 129 32.72 -14.42 20.00
CA LEU A 129 31.88 -15.51 19.58
C LEU A 129 32.70 -16.81 19.67
N LYS A 130 32.94 -17.31 20.89
CA LYS A 130 33.64 -18.58 21.13
C LYS A 130 32.90 -19.40 22.19
N PRO A 131 33.11 -20.73 22.23
CA PRO A 131 32.54 -21.58 23.28
C PRO A 131 32.95 -21.02 24.64
N THR A 132 32.00 -20.46 25.37
CA THR A 132 32.28 -19.83 26.66
C THR A 132 32.19 -20.89 27.74
N SER A 133 33.15 -20.93 28.67
CA SER A 133 33.19 -21.88 29.79
C SER A 133 32.07 -21.67 30.83
N GLY A 134 31.04 -20.89 30.51
CA GLY A 134 29.94 -20.50 31.40
C GLY A 134 28.58 -21.09 30.98
N ASN A 135 27.51 -20.43 31.43
CA ASN A 135 26.13 -20.83 31.17
C ASN A 135 25.65 -20.53 29.73
N ILE A 136 26.52 -19.96 28.88
CA ILE A 136 26.19 -19.59 27.49
C ILE A 136 26.84 -20.59 26.53
N LYS A 137 26.04 -21.19 25.64
CA LYS A 137 26.47 -22.22 24.69
C LYS A 137 26.49 -21.68 23.25
N PHE A 138 27.61 -21.92 22.55
CA PHE A 138 27.80 -21.65 21.12
C PHE A 138 28.82 -22.65 20.53
N PRO A 139 28.63 -23.16 19.29
CA PRO A 139 29.56 -24.09 18.65
C PRO A 139 30.91 -23.47 18.30
N THR A 140 31.92 -24.31 18.16
CA THR A 140 33.20 -23.91 17.56
C THR A 140 33.02 -23.67 16.07
N PHE A 141 33.71 -22.67 15.52
CA PHE A 141 33.76 -22.43 14.09
C PHE A 141 35.16 -21.96 13.67
N ASN A 142 35.44 -22.09 12.36
CA ASN A 142 36.67 -21.62 11.73
C ASN A 142 36.45 -20.25 11.08
N TYR A 143 37.51 -19.44 11.07
CA TYR A 143 37.51 -18.12 10.44
C TYR A 143 37.61 -18.27 8.93
N GLU A 144 36.86 -17.45 8.22
CA GLU A 144 36.89 -17.40 6.76
C GLU A 144 37.84 -16.31 6.25
N THR A 145 38.29 -16.46 5.01
CA THR A 145 39.16 -15.48 4.36
C THR A 145 38.51 -14.09 4.36
N GLY A 146 39.16 -13.13 5.02
CA GLY A 146 38.67 -11.75 5.12
C GLY A 146 38.02 -11.39 6.46
N GLN A 147 37.68 -12.38 7.31
CA GLN A 147 37.17 -12.14 8.66
C GLN A 147 38.27 -11.68 9.60
N LYS A 148 37.94 -10.68 10.43
CA LYS A 148 38.83 -10.11 11.44
C LYS A 148 38.23 -10.27 12.82
N ASP A 149 39.10 -10.41 13.81
CA ASP A 149 38.74 -10.47 15.23
C ASP A 149 37.84 -9.32 15.70
N GLU A 150 37.98 -8.15 15.06
CA GLU A 150 37.29 -6.90 15.39
C GLU A 150 35.97 -6.72 14.63
N ASP A 151 35.58 -7.65 13.75
CA ASP A 151 34.30 -7.58 13.04
C ASP A 151 33.14 -7.65 14.04
N GLU A 152 32.20 -6.73 13.90
CA GLU A 152 31.05 -6.60 14.80
C GLU A 152 29.89 -7.47 14.33
N LEU A 153 29.26 -8.17 15.28
CA LEU A 153 28.05 -8.94 15.05
C LEU A 153 27.05 -8.75 16.19
N THR A 154 25.79 -9.06 15.93
CA THR A 154 24.73 -8.99 16.93
C THR A 154 24.33 -10.39 17.38
N VAL A 155 24.30 -10.63 18.69
CA VAL A 155 23.87 -11.90 19.28
C VAL A 155 22.69 -11.73 20.20
N ILE A 156 21.92 -12.79 20.34
CA ILE A 156 20.87 -12.94 21.35
C ILE A 156 21.17 -14.18 22.20
N ASP A 157 20.98 -14.07 23.52
CA ASP A 157 21.15 -15.17 24.46
C ASP A 157 19.75 -15.62 24.94
N VAL A 158 19.32 -16.83 24.57
CA VAL A 158 17.95 -17.32 24.82
C VAL A 158 17.97 -18.54 25.74
N PRO A 159 17.14 -18.61 26.80
CA PRO A 159 17.03 -19.81 27.64
C PRO A 159 16.59 -21.03 26.83
N LYS A 160 17.27 -22.17 27.02
CA LYS A 160 16.96 -23.43 26.33
C LYS A 160 15.48 -23.79 26.44
N GLY A 161 14.89 -23.70 27.63
CA GLY A 161 13.51 -24.12 27.88
C GLY A 161 12.45 -23.33 27.08
N ILE A 162 12.79 -22.12 26.60
CA ILE A 162 11.96 -21.34 25.67
C ILE A 162 12.34 -21.70 24.24
N LEU A 163 13.64 -21.70 23.93
CA LEU A 163 14.15 -21.94 22.58
C LEU A 163 13.66 -23.28 22.01
N GLU A 164 13.72 -24.36 22.80
CA GLU A 164 13.28 -25.70 22.41
C GLU A 164 11.79 -25.76 22.01
N LYS A 165 10.96 -24.89 22.60
CA LYS A 165 9.53 -24.84 22.30
C LYS A 165 9.20 -24.04 21.05
N ILE A 166 10.04 -23.08 20.68
CA ILE A 166 9.79 -22.15 19.56
C ILE A 166 10.59 -22.51 18.30
N LEU A 167 11.77 -23.11 18.44
CA LEU A 167 12.67 -23.39 17.34
C LEU A 167 12.04 -24.41 16.36
N PRO A 168 12.02 -24.15 15.04
CA PRO A 168 11.52 -25.10 14.06
C PRO A 168 12.38 -26.39 14.03
N SER A 169 11.77 -27.54 13.75
CA SER A 169 12.50 -28.77 13.47
C SER A 169 13.18 -28.73 12.09
N GLU A 170 14.07 -29.67 11.79
CA GLU A 170 14.70 -29.76 10.46
C GLU A 170 13.66 -29.78 9.32
N GLU A 171 12.62 -30.62 9.47
CA GLU A 171 11.54 -30.74 8.50
C GLU A 171 10.72 -29.44 8.37
N ASP A 172 10.54 -28.70 9.47
CA ASP A 172 9.85 -27.40 9.44
C ASP A 172 10.69 -26.35 8.70
N ILE A 173 12.01 -26.32 8.92
CA ILE A 173 12.93 -25.38 8.27
C ILE A 173 12.87 -25.53 6.73
N ALA A 174 12.81 -26.77 6.24
CA ALA A 174 12.67 -27.06 4.81
C ALA A 174 11.42 -26.40 4.18
N LEU A 175 10.33 -26.24 4.96
CA LEU A 175 9.05 -25.72 4.48
C LEU A 175 8.89 -24.20 4.68
N LEU A 176 9.72 -23.57 5.51
CA LEU A 176 9.59 -22.17 5.92
C LEU A 176 10.36 -21.18 5.04
N ALA A 177 11.14 -21.64 4.05
CA ALA A 177 11.80 -20.76 3.09
C ALA A 177 11.40 -21.10 1.65
N TYR A 178 11.18 -20.06 0.84
CA TYR A 178 10.82 -20.18 -0.57
C TYR A 178 11.16 -18.91 -1.35
N ILE A 179 11.01 -18.94 -2.66
CA ILE A 179 11.21 -17.81 -3.57
C ILE A 179 9.89 -17.32 -4.14
N ASN A 180 9.72 -16.00 -4.16
CA ASN A 180 8.67 -15.29 -4.87
C ASN A 180 9.22 -14.69 -6.17
N GLN A 181 8.56 -14.96 -7.29
CA GLN A 181 8.88 -14.33 -8.57
C GLN A 181 7.62 -13.94 -9.34
N ILE A 182 7.60 -12.74 -9.92
CA ILE A 182 6.49 -12.27 -10.75
C ILE A 182 6.73 -12.74 -12.19
N THR A 183 5.73 -13.36 -12.80
CA THR A 183 5.76 -13.85 -14.18
C THR A 183 4.55 -13.37 -14.98
N ASN A 184 4.67 -13.40 -16.30
CA ASN A 184 3.52 -13.22 -17.19
C ASN A 184 2.78 -14.56 -17.43
N ASP A 185 1.67 -14.53 -18.16
CA ASP A 185 0.90 -15.73 -18.50
C ASP A 185 1.68 -16.81 -19.28
N GLN A 186 2.77 -16.43 -19.94
CA GLN A 186 3.66 -17.32 -20.69
C GLN A 186 4.83 -17.85 -19.82
N GLY A 187 4.85 -17.55 -18.52
CA GLY A 187 5.90 -17.98 -17.59
C GLY A 187 7.21 -17.20 -17.71
N LYS A 188 7.24 -16.09 -18.46
CA LYS A 188 8.40 -15.22 -18.55
C LYS A 188 8.50 -14.37 -17.26
N SER A 189 9.66 -14.40 -16.63
CA SER A 189 9.99 -13.59 -15.46
C SER A 189 9.87 -12.09 -15.76
N LEU A 190 9.13 -11.39 -14.92
CA LEU A 190 8.96 -9.93 -14.90
C LEU A 190 9.69 -9.28 -13.71
N SER A 191 10.09 -10.06 -12.72
CA SER A 191 10.88 -9.62 -11.58
C SER A 191 12.07 -10.53 -11.31
N GLU A 192 13.04 -10.01 -10.58
CA GLU A 192 14.06 -10.81 -9.90
C GLU A 192 13.40 -11.75 -8.86
N PRO A 193 14.00 -12.92 -8.59
CA PRO A 193 13.53 -13.85 -7.58
C PRO A 193 13.87 -13.34 -6.16
N LEU A 194 12.86 -13.15 -5.33
CA LEU A 194 12.98 -12.68 -3.95
C LEU A 194 12.87 -13.87 -2.98
N ALA A 195 13.82 -14.02 -2.06
CA ALA A 195 13.75 -15.05 -1.02
C ALA A 195 12.83 -14.61 0.11
N THR A 196 11.96 -15.50 0.59
CA THR A 196 11.05 -15.27 1.71
C THR A 196 11.25 -16.33 2.77
N ILE A 197 11.38 -15.89 4.02
CA ILE A 197 11.53 -16.77 5.18
C ILE A 197 10.36 -16.50 6.12
N LEU A 198 9.59 -17.54 6.44
CA LEU A 198 8.44 -17.52 7.32
C LEU A 198 8.83 -17.93 8.75
N GLY A 199 8.14 -17.37 9.74
CA GLY A 199 8.12 -17.89 11.10
C GLY A 199 7.11 -19.03 11.26
N ASN A 200 7.24 -19.79 12.34
CA ASN A 200 6.31 -20.88 12.72
C ASN A 200 5.37 -20.50 13.89
N ARG A 201 5.42 -19.25 14.37
CA ARG A 201 4.74 -18.81 15.59
C ARG A 201 3.86 -17.59 15.36
N LEU A 202 2.65 -17.62 15.90
CA LEU A 202 1.67 -16.53 15.77
C LEU A 202 1.84 -15.46 16.87
N PRO A 203 1.77 -14.15 16.53
CA PRO A 203 1.89 -13.05 17.49
C PRO A 203 0.69 -12.96 18.43
N LYS A 204 0.90 -12.68 19.73
CA LYS A 204 -0.20 -12.61 20.71
C LYS A 204 -0.90 -11.24 20.69
N LYS A 205 -2.24 -11.26 20.78
CA LYS A 205 -3.07 -10.04 20.84
C LYS A 205 -2.75 -9.23 22.10
N GLY A 206 -2.63 -7.92 21.95
CA GLY A 206 -2.41 -6.95 23.05
C GLY A 206 -0.96 -6.82 23.51
N GLU A 207 -0.01 -7.50 22.87
CA GLU A 207 1.41 -7.47 23.24
C GLU A 207 2.30 -7.03 22.06
N VAL A 208 3.47 -6.50 22.40
CA VAL A 208 4.55 -6.26 21.42
C VAL A 208 5.26 -7.58 21.15
N SER A 209 5.49 -7.87 19.89
CA SER A 209 6.28 -9.01 19.44
C SER A 209 7.57 -8.53 18.78
N THR A 210 8.68 -9.19 19.07
CA THR A 210 10.00 -8.93 18.47
C THR A 210 10.43 -10.15 17.67
N VAL A 211 10.85 -9.92 16.44
CA VAL A 211 11.25 -10.97 15.50
C VAL A 211 12.74 -10.86 15.24
N HIS A 212 13.42 -12.01 15.25
CA HIS A 212 14.84 -12.15 14.94
C HIS A 212 15.04 -13.12 13.78
N LEU A 213 15.80 -12.68 12.77
CA LEU A 213 16.36 -13.59 11.77
C LEU A 213 17.66 -14.16 12.33
N VAL A 214 17.69 -15.46 12.60
CA VAL A 214 18.83 -16.12 13.25
C VAL A 214 19.58 -17.03 12.29
N ALA A 215 20.90 -17.06 12.45
CA ALA A 215 21.79 -17.99 11.78
C ALA A 215 21.81 -19.35 12.48
N LEU A 216 21.59 -20.42 11.71
CA LEU A 216 21.55 -21.82 12.17
C LEU A 216 22.62 -22.69 11.51
N GLU A 217 23.67 -22.08 10.96
CA GLU A 217 24.79 -22.79 10.32
C GLU A 217 25.39 -23.84 11.26
N GLU A 218 25.42 -25.10 10.81
CA GLU A 218 25.95 -26.26 11.54
C GLU A 218 25.37 -26.42 12.97
N ARG A 219 24.10 -26.05 13.17
CA ARG A 219 23.42 -26.16 14.47
C ARG A 219 22.55 -27.39 14.62
N TYR A 220 22.45 -28.27 13.62
CA TYR A 220 21.62 -29.47 13.67
C TYR A 220 22.47 -30.74 13.67
N ILE A 221 22.04 -31.74 14.44
CA ILE A 221 22.76 -33.00 14.63
C ILE A 221 22.56 -33.91 13.41
N GLU A 222 23.66 -34.34 12.81
CA GLU A 222 23.66 -35.26 11.66
C GLU A 222 23.29 -36.68 12.04
N GLU A 223 23.98 -37.28 13.02
CA GLU A 223 23.66 -38.60 13.57
C GLU A 223 24.16 -38.70 15.01
N ARG A 224 23.28 -39.10 15.92
CA ARG A 224 23.65 -39.60 17.25
C ARG A 224 23.77 -41.12 17.21
N TYR A 225 24.62 -41.70 18.07
CA TYR A 225 24.76 -43.16 18.28
C TYR A 225 23.42 -43.89 18.57
N ASN A 226 22.38 -43.14 18.90
CA ASN A 226 21.03 -43.54 19.25
C ASN A 226 20.00 -43.33 18.10
N GLY A 227 20.43 -43.03 16.87
CA GLY A 227 19.56 -42.94 15.69
C GLY A 227 18.67 -41.69 15.61
N THR A 228 18.93 -40.68 16.44
CA THR A 228 18.22 -39.39 16.42
C THR A 228 19.01 -38.43 15.51
N SER A 229 18.46 -38.09 14.35
CA SER A 229 18.99 -37.09 13.41
C SER A 229 17.98 -35.94 13.25
N GLY A 230 18.48 -34.72 12.97
CA GLY A 230 17.63 -33.55 12.68
C GLY A 230 17.11 -32.78 13.90
N GLU A 231 17.68 -33.02 15.08
CA GLU A 231 17.47 -32.16 16.25
C GLU A 231 18.53 -31.05 16.33
N PHE A 232 18.16 -29.90 16.89
CA PHE A 232 19.09 -28.82 17.17
C PHE A 232 20.11 -29.22 18.25
N ASP A 233 21.39 -28.91 18.03
CA ASP A 233 22.44 -29.17 19.00
C ASP A 233 22.49 -28.10 20.09
N TYR A 234 21.94 -28.46 21.26
CA TYR A 234 22.00 -27.65 22.47
C TYR A 234 23.31 -27.78 23.26
N GLN A 235 24.29 -28.55 22.78
CA GLN A 235 25.61 -28.72 23.42
C GLN A 235 25.54 -29.17 24.89
N GLY A 236 24.57 -30.02 25.22
CA GLY A 236 24.35 -30.51 26.59
C GLY A 236 23.76 -29.49 27.57
N ALA A 237 23.23 -28.35 27.10
CA ALA A 237 22.61 -27.34 27.93
C ALA A 237 21.43 -27.87 28.79
N GLY A 238 21.36 -27.43 30.05
CA GLY A 238 20.20 -27.56 30.92
C GLY A 238 19.07 -26.57 30.56
N PRO A 239 17.87 -26.70 31.15
CA PRO A 239 16.71 -25.86 30.79
C PRO A 239 16.91 -24.34 31.00
N ASN A 240 17.72 -23.95 31.98
CA ASN A 240 18.01 -22.55 32.32
C ASN A 240 19.30 -22.02 31.69
N ASP A 241 20.06 -22.88 30.99
CA ASP A 241 21.25 -22.44 30.29
C ASP A 241 20.85 -21.61 29.07
N LEU A 242 21.72 -20.67 28.70
CA LEU A 242 21.50 -19.75 27.60
C LEU A 242 22.14 -20.29 26.33
N ILE A 243 21.38 -20.32 25.25
CA ILE A 243 21.86 -20.63 23.92
C ILE A 243 22.09 -19.32 23.18
N ARG A 244 23.32 -19.10 22.72
CA ARG A 244 23.66 -17.93 21.92
C ARG A 244 23.31 -18.17 20.45
N LEU A 245 22.62 -17.21 19.84
CA LEU A 245 22.30 -17.20 18.41
C LEU A 245 22.80 -15.88 17.81
N VAL A 246 23.30 -15.93 16.58
CA VAL A 246 23.63 -14.72 15.82
C VAL A 246 22.35 -14.20 15.18
N SER A 247 21.99 -12.95 15.48
CA SER A 247 20.81 -12.26 14.97
C SER A 247 21.23 -11.33 13.84
N LEU A 248 20.88 -11.68 12.61
CA LEU A 248 21.26 -10.92 11.41
C LEU A 248 20.42 -9.65 11.25
N VAL A 249 19.15 -9.70 11.64
CA VAL A 249 18.24 -8.54 11.69
C VAL A 249 17.15 -8.78 12.73
N SER A 250 16.67 -7.71 13.35
CA SER A 250 15.56 -7.75 14.27
C SER A 250 14.60 -6.58 14.07
N TRP A 251 13.31 -6.80 14.29
CA TRP A 251 12.30 -5.75 14.31
C TRP A 251 11.17 -6.08 15.28
N SER A 252 10.42 -5.07 15.71
CA SER A 252 9.28 -5.23 16.62
C SER A 252 8.02 -4.62 16.03
N PHE A 253 6.87 -5.14 16.40
CA PHE A 253 5.55 -4.62 16.04
C PHE A 253 4.55 -4.89 17.18
N ALA A 254 3.44 -4.14 17.19
CA ALA A 254 2.40 -4.27 18.20
C ALA A 254 1.14 -4.92 17.62
N CYS A 255 0.65 -5.98 18.26
CA CYS A 255 -0.60 -6.62 17.89
C CYS A 255 -1.75 -6.01 18.70
N VAL A 256 -2.66 -5.25 18.08
CA VAL A 256 -3.79 -4.64 18.79
C VAL A 256 -4.97 -5.59 18.99
N ASN A 257 -5.84 -5.23 19.93
CA ASN A 257 -7.11 -5.91 20.17
C ASN A 257 -8.10 -5.61 19.04
N SER A 258 -8.98 -6.56 18.72
CA SER A 258 -9.72 -6.62 17.46
C SER A 258 -10.74 -5.50 17.22
N LYS A 259 -11.01 -4.66 18.24
CA LYS A 259 -11.98 -3.56 18.17
C LYS A 259 -11.47 -2.33 17.40
N HIS A 260 -10.15 -2.20 17.17
CA HIS A 260 -9.55 -1.10 16.41
C HIS A 260 -8.93 -1.58 15.09
N ASN A 261 -9.43 -2.70 14.53
CA ASN A 261 -8.89 -3.26 13.31
C ASN A 261 -9.41 -2.55 12.07
N PHE A 262 -8.61 -2.54 10.99
CA PHE A 262 -9.01 -2.04 9.68
C PHE A 262 -10.42 -2.48 9.25
N ASP A 263 -10.69 -3.80 9.24
CA ASP A 263 -12.01 -4.31 8.86
C ASP A 263 -13.11 -3.96 9.86
N ALA A 264 -12.80 -3.97 11.15
CA ALA A 264 -13.78 -3.70 12.20
C ALA A 264 -14.22 -2.23 12.14
N LEU A 265 -13.27 -1.31 12.06
CA LEU A 265 -13.52 0.13 11.92
C LEU A 265 -14.34 0.42 10.66
N LEU A 266 -13.96 -0.13 9.50
CA LEU A 266 -14.70 0.09 8.25
C LEU A 266 -16.09 -0.58 8.23
N LYS A 267 -16.28 -1.71 8.92
CA LYS A 267 -17.60 -2.38 9.03
C LYS A 267 -18.54 -1.64 9.98
N GLU A 268 -18.01 -1.07 11.05
CA GLU A 268 -18.76 -0.32 12.08
C GLU A 268 -18.92 1.17 11.73
N ILE A 269 -18.29 1.64 10.64
CA ILE A 269 -18.33 3.04 10.23
C ILE A 269 -19.77 3.55 10.05
N ASP A 270 -20.01 4.78 10.49
CA ASP A 270 -21.29 5.42 10.30
C ASP A 270 -21.51 5.75 8.82
N ARG A 271 -22.60 5.20 8.27
CA ARG A 271 -23.03 5.34 6.87
C ARG A 271 -24.38 6.04 6.76
N LYS A 272 -24.86 6.68 7.83
CA LYS A 272 -26.17 7.34 7.86
C LYS A 272 -26.00 8.84 8.17
N PRO A 273 -26.38 9.73 7.26
CA PRO A 273 -26.81 9.47 5.87
C PRO A 273 -25.65 8.92 5.02
N ASP A 274 -25.99 8.28 3.90
CA ASP A 274 -25.04 7.75 2.91
C ASP A 274 -24.36 8.86 2.10
N THR A 275 -25.05 9.98 1.92
CA THR A 275 -24.59 11.19 1.25
C THR A 275 -24.19 12.27 2.24
N LEU A 276 -23.38 13.24 1.78
CA LEU A 276 -22.92 14.37 2.61
C LEU A 276 -24.07 15.35 2.91
N ARG A 277 -24.90 15.03 3.91
CA ARG A 277 -26.02 15.86 4.35
C ARG A 277 -26.27 15.75 5.84
N LEU A 278 -27.06 16.68 6.38
CA LEU A 278 -27.52 16.59 7.77
C LEU A 278 -28.60 15.51 7.92
N PRO A 279 -28.68 14.84 9.08
CA PRO A 279 -29.78 13.93 9.38
C PRO A 279 -31.12 14.69 9.38
N SER A 280 -32.09 14.21 8.59
CA SER A 280 -33.44 14.78 8.50
C SER A 280 -34.43 13.92 9.30
N GLU A 281 -34.71 14.29 10.55
CA GLU A 281 -35.75 13.63 11.37
C GLU A 281 -37.06 14.45 11.39
N GLY A 282 -38.20 13.76 11.20
CA GLY A 282 -39.54 14.36 11.26
C GLY A 282 -40.08 14.91 9.92
N ASN A 283 -41.25 15.57 9.98
CA ASN A 283 -42.01 16.09 8.84
C ASN A 283 -41.95 17.64 8.82
N ASN A 284 -40.74 18.20 8.76
CA ASN A 284 -40.49 19.64 8.75
C ASN A 284 -40.38 20.17 7.29
N PRO A 285 -40.93 21.34 6.93
CA PRO A 285 -40.68 22.00 5.64
C PRO A 285 -39.21 22.09 5.22
N ALA A 286 -38.28 22.15 6.17
CA ALA A 286 -36.83 22.14 5.91
C ALA A 286 -36.29 20.80 5.38
N LYS A 287 -37.03 19.71 5.54
CA LYS A 287 -36.59 18.35 5.20
C LYS A 287 -36.13 18.22 3.75
N GLN A 288 -36.88 18.79 2.81
CA GLN A 288 -36.54 18.74 1.39
C GLN A 288 -35.16 19.35 1.12
N TYR A 289 -34.83 20.46 1.79
CA TYR A 289 -33.54 21.14 1.66
C TYR A 289 -32.41 20.35 2.32
N LEU A 290 -32.64 19.81 3.52
CA LEU A 290 -31.66 18.97 4.19
C LEU A 290 -31.36 17.70 3.38
N ASP A 291 -32.38 17.09 2.76
CA ASP A 291 -32.23 15.90 1.93
C ASP A 291 -31.39 16.18 0.67
N LEU A 292 -31.44 17.42 0.16
CA LEU A 292 -30.61 17.94 -0.94
C LEU A 292 -29.21 18.41 -0.50
N GLY A 293 -28.87 18.32 0.79
CA GLY A 293 -27.55 18.70 1.32
C GLY A 293 -27.39 20.18 1.69
N TYR A 294 -28.47 20.94 1.77
CA TYR A 294 -28.43 22.33 2.21
C TYR A 294 -28.28 22.41 3.73
N VAL A 295 -27.52 23.42 4.18
CA VAL A 295 -27.27 23.74 5.57
C VAL A 295 -27.68 25.19 5.82
N PRO A 296 -28.43 25.48 6.89
CA PRO A 296 -28.78 26.85 7.23
C PRO A 296 -27.58 27.53 7.88
N LEU A 297 -27.15 28.66 7.33
CA LEU A 297 -26.04 29.46 7.85
C LEU A 297 -26.48 30.89 8.15
N HIS A 298 -25.84 31.50 9.14
CA HIS A 298 -26.02 32.93 9.42
C HIS A 298 -25.46 33.75 8.25
N HIS A 299 -26.27 34.66 7.74
CA HIS A 299 -25.93 35.50 6.60
C HIS A 299 -26.10 36.97 6.99
N ALA A 300 -25.01 37.74 6.89
CA ALA A 300 -25.03 39.19 7.01
C ALA A 300 -25.20 39.81 5.61
N LEU A 301 -26.31 40.50 5.39
CA LEU A 301 -26.61 41.20 4.15
C LEU A 301 -25.72 42.45 4.03
N ARG A 302 -25.48 42.92 2.80
CA ARG A 302 -24.64 44.10 2.53
C ARG A 302 -25.13 45.38 3.22
N GLN A 303 -26.43 45.46 3.51
CA GLN A 303 -27.04 46.61 4.20
C GLN A 303 -26.83 46.56 5.73
N GLY A 304 -26.25 45.48 6.27
CA GLY A 304 -25.98 45.29 7.70
C GLY A 304 -27.02 44.40 8.42
N ASP A 305 -28.13 44.08 7.77
CA ASP A 305 -29.15 43.19 8.30
C ASP A 305 -28.63 41.75 8.44
N LYS A 306 -29.15 41.02 9.44
CA LYS A 306 -28.82 39.62 9.70
C LYS A 306 -30.00 38.73 9.36
N THR A 307 -29.75 37.70 8.58
CA THR A 307 -30.74 36.69 8.20
C THR A 307 -30.11 35.29 8.25
N ILE A 308 -30.90 34.27 7.94
CA ILE A 308 -30.44 32.90 7.72
C ILE A 308 -30.60 32.59 6.25
N SER A 309 -29.61 31.95 5.64
CA SER A 309 -29.64 31.55 4.24
C SER A 309 -29.18 30.12 4.09
N TRP A 310 -29.71 29.46 3.07
CA TRP A 310 -29.33 28.12 2.68
C TRP A 310 -27.98 28.14 1.97
N TYR A 311 -27.11 27.21 2.32
CA TYR A 311 -25.85 26.92 1.65
C TYR A 311 -25.71 25.42 1.43
N HIS A 312 -25.42 24.99 0.21
CA HIS A 312 -24.97 23.64 -0.09
C HIS A 312 -23.51 23.66 -0.57
N SER A 313 -22.81 22.58 -0.24
CA SER A 313 -21.44 22.32 -0.67
C SER A 313 -21.39 21.99 -2.18
N PRO A 314 -20.23 22.14 -2.85
CA PRO A 314 -20.01 21.52 -4.16
C PRO A 314 -20.09 19.99 -4.13
N LEU A 315 -20.07 19.37 -2.94
CA LEU A 315 -20.24 17.93 -2.73
C LEU A 315 -21.73 17.64 -2.50
N SER A 316 -22.50 17.54 -3.58
CA SER A 316 -23.96 17.42 -3.58
C SER A 316 -24.44 15.98 -3.34
N THR A 317 -25.72 15.84 -2.95
CA THR A 317 -26.38 14.55 -2.75
C THR A 317 -26.89 13.90 -4.05
N GLY A 318 -26.71 14.57 -5.19
CA GLY A 318 -27.13 14.11 -6.51
C GLY A 318 -26.60 15.00 -7.63
N GLN A 319 -26.88 14.63 -8.88
CA GLN A 319 -26.41 15.38 -10.06
C GLN A 319 -27.14 16.72 -10.19
N SER A 320 -26.37 17.80 -10.34
CA SER A 320 -26.90 19.12 -10.67
C SER A 320 -27.40 19.14 -12.11
N GLN A 321 -28.58 19.71 -12.34
CA GLN A 321 -29.16 19.90 -13.67
C GLN A 321 -28.89 21.30 -14.23
N ASP A 322 -28.38 22.20 -13.39
CA ASP A 322 -28.13 23.59 -13.75
C ASP A 322 -26.83 23.74 -14.54
N ASN A 323 -26.80 24.75 -15.41
CA ASN A 323 -25.65 25.03 -16.25
C ASN A 323 -25.47 26.54 -16.41
N LEU A 324 -24.25 27.04 -16.20
CA LEU A 324 -23.98 28.47 -16.30
C LEU A 324 -23.87 28.87 -17.78
N THR A 325 -24.94 29.40 -18.36
CA THR A 325 -25.00 29.71 -19.80
C THR A 325 -24.08 30.88 -20.22
N ALA A 326 -23.87 31.85 -19.33
CA ALA A 326 -23.00 33.00 -19.58
C ALA A 326 -22.25 33.45 -18.31
N PRO A 327 -21.05 34.05 -18.44
CA PRO A 327 -20.36 34.73 -17.36
C PRO A 327 -21.24 35.75 -16.62
N VAL A 328 -21.06 35.84 -15.30
CA VAL A 328 -21.89 36.68 -14.43
C VAL A 328 -21.09 37.93 -14.01
N PRO A 329 -21.68 39.14 -14.09
CA PRO A 329 -21.00 40.38 -13.69
C PRO A 329 -20.68 40.46 -12.19
N ILE A 330 -21.62 40.01 -11.34
CA ILE A 330 -21.51 40.09 -9.87
C ILE A 330 -22.16 38.87 -9.21
N ALA A 331 -21.61 38.43 -8.08
CA ALA A 331 -22.14 37.26 -7.38
C ALA A 331 -23.61 37.37 -6.95
N ASP A 332 -24.11 38.58 -6.68
CA ASP A 332 -25.48 38.77 -6.18
C ASP A 332 -26.54 38.30 -7.19
N GLN A 333 -26.20 38.22 -8.49
CA GLN A 333 -27.09 37.66 -9.51
C GLN A 333 -27.27 36.14 -9.39
N LEU A 334 -26.39 35.47 -8.65
CA LEU A 334 -26.45 34.03 -8.39
C LEU A 334 -27.17 33.71 -7.08
N MET A 335 -27.60 34.72 -6.31
CA MET A 335 -28.45 34.49 -5.15
C MET A 335 -29.84 34.08 -5.62
N ARG A 336 -30.37 32.99 -5.06
CA ARG A 336 -31.71 32.50 -5.34
C ARG A 336 -32.59 32.77 -4.13
N TYR A 337 -33.84 33.17 -4.35
CA TYR A 337 -34.81 33.34 -3.27
C TYR A 337 -35.83 32.21 -3.37
N ASP A 338 -36.00 31.45 -2.29
CA ASP A 338 -37.05 30.45 -2.20
C ASP A 338 -38.32 31.06 -1.57
N PRO A 339 -39.42 31.21 -2.34
CA PRO A 339 -40.67 31.75 -1.81
C PRO A 339 -41.32 30.87 -0.74
N ASN A 340 -41.02 29.56 -0.72
CA ASN A 340 -41.67 28.62 0.20
C ASN A 340 -41.11 28.73 1.63
N THR A 341 -39.79 28.86 1.76
CA THR A 341 -39.12 29.05 3.05
C THR A 341 -38.85 30.51 3.41
N GLY A 342 -38.92 31.43 2.43
CA GLY A 342 -38.58 32.83 2.61
C GLY A 342 -37.07 33.07 2.81
N MET A 343 -36.24 32.08 2.51
CA MET A 343 -34.79 32.12 2.69
C MET A 343 -34.08 32.30 1.34
N PHE A 344 -32.91 32.92 1.39
CA PHE A 344 -32.01 32.94 0.24
C PHE A 344 -31.20 31.64 0.18
N ASP A 345 -30.97 31.13 -1.03
CA ASP A 345 -29.89 30.22 -1.34
C ASP A 345 -28.71 31.02 -1.89
N VAL A 346 -27.60 30.96 -1.16
CA VAL A 346 -26.37 31.74 -1.44
C VAL A 346 -25.25 30.88 -2.01
N SER A 347 -25.49 29.60 -2.29
CA SER A 347 -24.45 28.60 -2.60
C SER A 347 -23.60 29.00 -3.80
N TYR A 348 -24.24 29.35 -4.91
CA TYR A 348 -23.57 29.76 -6.16
C TYR A 348 -22.93 31.15 -6.07
N ALA A 349 -23.57 32.07 -5.35
CA ALA A 349 -23.01 33.39 -5.09
C ALA A 349 -21.72 33.27 -4.25
N MET A 350 -21.71 32.40 -3.24
CA MET A 350 -20.53 32.09 -2.44
C MET A 350 -19.43 31.41 -3.26
N ALA A 351 -19.78 30.45 -4.12
CA ALA A 351 -18.82 29.83 -5.05
C ALA A 351 -18.10 30.88 -5.91
N TRP A 352 -18.87 31.78 -6.53
CA TRP A 352 -18.32 32.84 -7.37
C TRP A 352 -17.41 33.79 -6.57
N GLN A 353 -17.83 34.23 -5.38
CA GLN A 353 -16.98 35.10 -4.56
C GLN A 353 -15.71 34.39 -4.11
N LEU A 354 -15.81 33.12 -3.71
CA LEU A 354 -14.66 32.32 -3.30
C LEU A 354 -13.64 32.21 -4.43
N GLY A 355 -14.09 31.90 -5.66
CA GLY A 355 -13.20 31.79 -6.82
C GLY A 355 -12.42 33.09 -7.06
N ARG A 356 -13.11 34.23 -6.98
CA ARG A 356 -12.47 35.54 -7.10
C ARG A 356 -11.45 35.77 -5.99
N MET A 357 -11.80 35.45 -4.74
CA MET A 357 -10.92 35.63 -3.59
C MET A 357 -9.67 34.74 -3.67
N LEU A 358 -9.82 33.47 -4.02
CA LEU A 358 -8.71 32.53 -4.19
C LEU A 358 -7.73 33.00 -5.28
N THR A 359 -8.25 33.49 -6.41
CA THR A 359 -7.40 34.04 -7.47
C THR A 359 -6.70 35.32 -7.01
N LEU A 360 -7.39 36.24 -6.32
CA LEU A 360 -6.79 37.48 -5.82
C LEU A 360 -5.73 37.25 -4.74
N GLN A 361 -5.86 36.18 -3.95
CA GLN A 361 -4.85 35.76 -2.98
C GLN A 361 -3.54 35.36 -3.68
N ASN A 362 -3.62 34.78 -4.88
CA ASN A 362 -2.47 34.46 -5.73
C ASN A 362 -2.10 35.66 -6.62
N GLN A 363 -1.35 36.61 -6.05
CA GLN A 363 -1.00 37.86 -6.74
C GLN A 363 -0.33 37.67 -8.12
N PRO A 364 0.68 36.79 -8.30
CA PRO A 364 1.29 36.56 -9.61
C PRO A 364 0.27 36.12 -10.67
N LEU A 365 -0.59 35.17 -10.30
CA LEU A 365 -1.63 34.65 -11.20
C LEU A 365 -2.67 35.72 -11.55
N ALA A 366 -3.11 36.53 -10.57
CA ALA A 366 -4.06 37.61 -10.80
C ALA A 366 -3.53 38.64 -11.82
N VAL A 367 -2.24 38.99 -11.72
CA VAL A 367 -1.57 39.89 -12.67
C VAL A 367 -1.45 39.24 -14.06
N GLU A 368 -1.12 37.95 -14.11
CA GLU A 368 -1.03 37.21 -15.37
C GLU A 368 -2.38 37.13 -16.09
N ILE A 369 -3.46 36.80 -15.38
CA ILE A 369 -4.83 36.80 -15.92
C ILE A 369 -5.19 38.19 -16.46
N PHE A 370 -4.90 39.25 -15.70
CA PHE A 370 -5.17 40.62 -16.12
C PHE A 370 -4.42 40.99 -17.40
N ASN A 371 -3.12 40.70 -17.47
CA ASN A 371 -2.28 41.00 -18.63
C ASN A 371 -2.71 40.20 -19.86
N TRP A 372 -3.02 38.92 -19.69
CA TRP A 372 -3.49 38.05 -20.76
C TRP A 372 -4.82 38.55 -21.35
N LYS A 373 -5.79 38.90 -20.48
CA LYS A 373 -7.07 39.48 -20.92
C LYS A 373 -6.89 40.78 -21.69
N ARG A 374 -6.01 41.66 -21.20
CA ARG A 374 -5.69 42.93 -21.86
C ARG A 374 -5.06 42.70 -23.25
N SER A 375 -4.14 41.76 -23.37
CA SER A 375 -3.54 41.39 -24.66
C SER A 375 -4.59 40.88 -25.65
N LYS A 376 -5.53 40.03 -25.19
CA LYS A 376 -6.61 39.51 -26.03
C LYS A 376 -7.60 40.58 -26.46
N ALA A 377 -7.94 41.51 -25.58
CA ALA A 377 -8.77 42.65 -25.93
C ALA A 377 -8.11 43.53 -27.01
N GLN A 378 -6.80 43.76 -26.92
CA GLN A 378 -6.04 44.51 -27.91
C GLN A 378 -5.98 43.80 -29.28
N GLU A 379 -5.73 42.48 -29.28
CA GLU A 379 -5.71 41.65 -30.49
C GLU A 379 -7.07 41.70 -31.20
N LEU A 380 -8.17 41.50 -30.45
CA LEU A 380 -9.52 41.57 -31.00
C LEU A 380 -9.85 42.97 -31.56
N HIS A 381 -9.40 44.03 -30.89
CA HIS A 381 -9.60 45.40 -31.38
C HIS A 381 -8.82 45.66 -32.69
N GLN A 382 -7.59 45.18 -32.80
CA GLN A 382 -6.80 45.27 -34.03
C GLN A 382 -7.44 44.50 -35.19
N ILE A 383 -7.94 43.30 -34.94
CA ILE A 383 -8.68 42.51 -35.94
C ILE A 383 -9.95 43.24 -36.36
N GLN A 384 -10.74 43.74 -35.41
CA GLN A 384 -11.96 44.47 -35.71
C GLN A 384 -11.69 45.71 -36.57
N GLN A 385 -10.61 46.43 -36.27
CA GLN A 385 -10.14 47.51 -37.14
C GLN A 385 -9.80 46.95 -38.53
N GLN A 386 -8.91 45.96 -38.65
CA GLN A 386 -8.49 45.39 -39.95
C GLN A 386 -9.65 44.92 -40.85
N VAL A 387 -10.68 44.30 -40.27
CA VAL A 387 -11.89 43.84 -40.98
C VAL A 387 -12.73 45.00 -41.52
N LEU A 388 -12.69 46.18 -40.89
CA LEU A 388 -13.41 47.37 -41.34
C LEU A 388 -12.80 48.00 -42.62
N HIS A 389 -11.59 47.62 -43.05
CA HIS A 389 -10.88 48.27 -44.17
C HIS A 389 -10.53 47.41 -45.41
N LEU A 390 -10.85 46.12 -45.46
CA LEU A 390 -10.54 45.27 -46.64
C LEU A 390 -11.71 44.36 -47.06
N PRO A 391 -12.06 44.26 -48.37
CA PRO A 391 -13.14 43.40 -48.85
C PRO A 391 -12.72 41.97 -49.23
N PHE A 392 -11.51 41.49 -48.91
CA PHE A 392 -11.09 40.12 -49.24
C PHE A 392 -10.30 39.42 -48.12
N GLN A 393 -10.82 38.24 -47.75
CA GLN A 393 -10.27 37.03 -47.11
C GLN A 393 -8.98 37.06 -46.26
N GLY A 394 -9.09 36.38 -45.11
CA GLY A 394 -7.98 35.69 -44.45
C GLY A 394 -8.45 35.08 -43.12
N THR A 395 -8.60 33.76 -43.04
CA THR A 395 -8.81 33.06 -41.77
C THR A 395 -7.54 33.18 -40.94
N THR A 396 -7.42 34.24 -40.16
CA THR A 396 -6.41 34.34 -39.10
C THR A 396 -6.80 33.38 -37.99
N GLU A 397 -6.18 32.21 -37.98
CA GLU A 397 -6.19 31.32 -36.81
C GLU A 397 -5.55 32.08 -35.64
N THR A 398 -6.39 32.57 -34.74
CA THR A 398 -5.94 33.13 -33.47
C THR A 398 -5.27 32.00 -32.69
N ASN A 399 -3.95 32.07 -32.49
CA ASN A 399 -3.26 31.20 -31.55
C ASN A 399 -3.70 31.61 -30.13
N GLY A 400 -4.79 31.01 -29.70
CA GLY A 400 -5.64 31.45 -28.61
C GLY A 400 -5.37 30.74 -27.29
N ASP A 401 -4.22 30.09 -27.13
CA ASP A 401 -3.97 29.21 -25.99
C ASP A 401 -3.76 29.95 -24.67
N LEU A 402 -4.42 29.40 -23.65
CA LEU A 402 -4.38 29.91 -22.28
C LEU A 402 -2.97 29.63 -21.74
N PRO A 403 -2.29 30.63 -21.13
CA PRO A 403 -1.02 30.40 -20.46
C PRO A 403 -1.11 29.21 -19.50
N THR A 404 -0.06 28.38 -19.46
CA THR A 404 -0.06 27.12 -18.72
C THR A 404 -0.37 27.30 -17.23
N ALA A 405 0.10 28.40 -16.63
CA ALA A 405 -0.18 28.72 -15.23
C ALA A 405 -1.69 28.95 -14.98
N ILE A 406 -2.35 29.68 -15.87
CA ILE A 406 -3.80 29.91 -15.80
C ILE A 406 -4.54 28.59 -16.05
N ALA A 407 -4.14 27.80 -17.05
CA ALA A 407 -4.76 26.50 -17.33
C ALA A 407 -4.70 25.53 -16.14
N ASN A 408 -3.51 25.40 -15.53
CA ASN A 408 -3.30 24.56 -14.34
C ASN A 408 -4.16 25.03 -13.16
N TRP A 409 -4.29 26.35 -12.95
CA TRP A 409 -5.14 26.90 -11.90
C TRP A 409 -6.61 26.51 -12.07
N PHE A 410 -7.15 26.63 -13.28
CA PHE A 410 -8.55 26.25 -13.54
C PHE A 410 -8.77 24.73 -13.43
N GLN A 411 -7.80 23.92 -13.83
CA GLN A 411 -7.84 22.47 -13.63
C GLN A 411 -7.81 22.10 -12.14
N ASP A 412 -7.01 22.80 -11.34
CA ASP A 412 -6.98 22.61 -9.89
C ASP A 412 -8.31 23.02 -9.24
N LEU A 413 -8.93 24.11 -9.68
CA LEU A 413 -10.27 24.54 -9.22
C LEU A 413 -11.38 23.57 -9.63
N GLU A 414 -11.31 22.97 -10.83
CA GLU A 414 -12.25 21.93 -11.28
C GLU A 414 -12.23 20.72 -10.33
N LEU A 415 -11.04 20.36 -9.86
CA LEU A 415 -10.84 19.32 -8.86
C LEU A 415 -11.05 19.82 -7.43
N LEU A 416 -11.57 21.03 -7.20
CA LEU A 416 -11.79 21.66 -5.90
C LEU A 416 -10.53 21.77 -5.02
N LYS A 417 -9.34 21.82 -5.62
CA LYS A 417 -8.10 22.08 -4.87
C LYS A 417 -8.08 23.52 -4.39
N ASN A 418 -7.43 23.76 -3.26
CA ASN A 418 -7.36 25.06 -2.58
C ASN A 418 -8.70 25.60 -2.05
N VAL A 419 -9.83 24.88 -2.25
CA VAL A 419 -11.11 25.21 -1.63
C VAL A 419 -11.02 24.93 -0.12
N PRO A 420 -11.30 25.92 0.76
CA PRO A 420 -11.20 25.71 2.20
C PRO A 420 -12.20 24.65 2.69
N PHE A 421 -11.80 23.87 3.68
CA PHE A 421 -12.59 22.75 4.19
C PHE A 421 -14.02 23.14 4.61
N ASN A 422 -14.20 24.33 5.20
CA ASN A 422 -15.51 24.82 5.63
C ASN A 422 -16.49 25.09 4.47
N TYR A 423 -16.02 25.22 3.23
CA TYR A 423 -16.89 25.29 2.06
C TYR A 423 -17.31 23.89 1.58
N LEU A 424 -16.48 22.87 1.83
CA LEU A 424 -16.77 21.47 1.50
C LEU A 424 -17.67 20.81 2.54
N VAL A 425 -17.39 21.05 3.83
CA VAL A 425 -18.12 20.51 4.98
C VAL A 425 -18.48 21.69 5.91
N PRO A 426 -19.60 22.39 5.65
CA PRO A 426 -19.95 23.62 6.36
C PRO A 426 -20.41 23.40 7.80
N ASP A 427 -20.80 22.17 8.17
CA ASP A 427 -21.20 21.81 9.52
C ASP A 427 -20.61 20.45 9.88
N THR A 428 -20.05 20.33 11.09
CA THR A 428 -19.32 19.15 11.57
C THR A 428 -20.20 17.89 11.62
N ARG A 429 -21.53 18.05 11.69
CA ARG A 429 -22.48 16.93 11.72
C ARG A 429 -22.66 16.26 10.35
N LEU A 430 -22.20 16.89 9.26
CA LEU A 430 -22.21 16.24 7.94
C LEU A 430 -21.17 15.11 7.85
N LEU A 431 -20.05 15.26 8.58
CA LEU A 431 -18.93 14.32 8.56
C LEU A 431 -18.38 14.05 10.00
N PRO A 432 -19.18 13.39 10.86
CA PRO A 432 -18.73 13.04 12.22
C PRO A 432 -17.54 12.07 12.21
N PRO A 433 -16.81 11.90 13.33
CA PRO A 433 -15.77 10.87 13.43
C PRO A 433 -16.32 9.48 13.14
N GLU A 434 -15.49 8.62 12.54
CA GLU A 434 -15.86 7.28 12.05
C GLU A 434 -17.07 7.31 11.11
N SER A 435 -17.01 8.13 10.06
CA SER A 435 -18.07 8.23 9.06
C SER A 435 -17.58 8.17 7.61
N LEU A 436 -18.43 7.63 6.74
CA LEU A 436 -18.24 7.59 5.29
C LEU A 436 -19.44 8.25 4.59
N ARG A 437 -19.16 9.21 3.72
CA ARG A 437 -20.18 9.97 2.95
C ARG A 437 -19.81 10.00 1.48
N PHE A 438 -20.75 9.64 0.61
CA PHE A 438 -20.62 9.76 -0.84
C PHE A 438 -21.20 11.09 -1.33
N PHE A 439 -20.74 11.54 -2.50
CA PHE A 439 -21.24 12.76 -3.12
C PHE A 439 -21.07 12.75 -4.64
N TRP A 440 -21.82 13.63 -5.28
CA TRP A 440 -21.58 14.10 -6.64
C TRP A 440 -20.89 15.46 -6.57
N VAL A 441 -20.06 15.77 -7.56
CA VAL A 441 -19.54 17.13 -7.70
C VAL A 441 -20.56 17.95 -8.47
N ASP A 442 -21.02 19.05 -7.88
CA ASP A 442 -21.90 20.01 -8.52
C ASP A 442 -21.14 20.82 -9.57
N SER A 443 -21.34 20.48 -10.83
CA SER A 443 -20.74 21.15 -11.99
C SER A 443 -21.11 22.63 -12.06
N TYR A 444 -22.33 23.00 -11.66
CA TYR A 444 -22.79 24.39 -11.68
C TYR A 444 -22.12 25.22 -10.58
N TRP A 445 -21.91 24.63 -9.40
CA TRP A 445 -21.12 25.26 -8.34
C TRP A 445 -19.67 25.49 -8.79
N VAL A 446 -19.04 24.49 -9.42
CA VAL A 446 -17.68 24.59 -9.99
C VAL A 446 -17.62 25.65 -11.10
N ASP A 447 -18.62 25.70 -11.99
CA ASP A 447 -18.71 26.71 -13.05
C ASP A 447 -18.78 28.13 -12.50
N CYS A 448 -19.52 28.32 -11.39
CA CYS A 448 -19.62 29.59 -10.69
C CYS A 448 -18.30 29.95 -10.01
N LEU A 449 -17.62 29.00 -9.36
CA LEU A 449 -16.28 29.17 -8.81
C LEU A 449 -15.27 29.62 -9.88
N GLN A 450 -15.25 28.92 -11.01
CA GLN A 450 -14.37 29.26 -12.13
C GLN A 450 -14.73 30.63 -12.74
N ASP A 451 -16.02 30.95 -12.90
CA ASP A 451 -16.41 32.28 -13.38
C ASP A 451 -15.93 33.40 -12.45
N GLY A 452 -16.05 33.17 -11.14
CA GLY A 452 -15.54 34.05 -10.10
C GLY A 452 -14.03 34.24 -10.18
N ALA A 453 -13.29 33.14 -10.32
CA ALA A 453 -11.84 33.16 -10.50
C ALA A 453 -11.43 33.95 -11.76
N PHE A 454 -12.16 33.75 -12.85
CA PHE A 454 -11.95 34.48 -14.10
C PHE A 454 -12.46 35.92 -14.04
N SER A 455 -13.25 36.32 -13.04
CA SER A 455 -13.78 37.69 -12.92
C SER A 455 -12.71 38.74 -12.60
N VAL A 456 -11.52 38.30 -12.19
CA VAL A 456 -10.37 39.20 -11.95
C VAL A 456 -10.04 39.96 -13.23
N GLY A 457 -10.02 41.29 -13.12
CA GLY A 457 -9.80 42.20 -14.25
C GLY A 457 -11.07 42.65 -14.99
N ARG A 458 -12.28 42.20 -14.59
CA ARG A 458 -13.54 42.78 -15.11
C ARG A 458 -13.76 44.16 -14.49
N VAL A 459 -13.75 45.21 -15.31
CA VAL A 459 -14.02 46.59 -14.87
C VAL A 459 -15.25 47.17 -15.57
N THR A 460 -15.45 46.81 -16.83
CA THR A 460 -16.50 47.34 -17.70
C THR A 460 -17.44 46.25 -18.23
N LYS A 461 -18.58 46.67 -18.78
CA LYS A 461 -19.50 45.75 -19.47
C LYS A 461 -18.88 45.12 -20.72
N GLU A 462 -17.91 45.80 -21.34
CA GLU A 462 -17.20 45.27 -22.51
C GLU A 462 -16.22 44.15 -22.12
N ASP A 463 -15.57 44.25 -20.95
CA ASP A 463 -14.72 43.16 -20.45
C ASP A 463 -15.54 41.88 -20.25
N LEU A 464 -16.76 42.00 -19.73
CA LEU A 464 -17.69 40.87 -19.59
C LEU A 464 -18.08 40.30 -20.96
N ARG A 465 -18.34 41.15 -21.96
CA ARG A 465 -18.69 40.72 -23.33
C ARG A 465 -17.54 39.95 -23.99
N LEU A 466 -16.30 40.40 -23.81
CA LEU A 466 -15.10 39.73 -24.31
C LEU A 466 -14.87 38.39 -23.59
N ASP A 467 -15.13 38.32 -22.28
CA ASP A 467 -15.11 37.07 -21.52
C ASP A 467 -16.15 36.06 -22.06
N VAL A 468 -17.36 36.51 -22.40
CA VAL A 468 -18.40 35.65 -22.99
C VAL A 468 -17.93 35.07 -24.32
N GLN A 469 -17.32 35.87 -25.20
CA GLN A 469 -16.81 35.42 -26.49
C GLN A 469 -15.63 34.45 -26.35
N SER A 470 -14.70 34.72 -25.43
CA SER A 470 -13.55 33.84 -25.18
C SER A 470 -13.93 32.51 -24.51
N ARG A 471 -14.90 32.51 -23.59
CA ARG A 471 -15.38 31.30 -22.88
C ARG A 471 -16.29 30.42 -23.74
N SER A 472 -17.15 31.03 -24.58
CA SER A 472 -18.03 30.28 -25.50
C SER A 472 -17.27 29.51 -26.59
N LEU A 473 -16.13 30.03 -27.05
CA LEU A 473 -15.23 29.30 -27.97
C LEU A 473 -14.57 28.06 -27.35
N ARG A 474 -14.47 27.97 -26.00
CA ARG A 474 -13.78 26.87 -25.31
C ARG A 474 -14.70 25.86 -24.63
N ARG A 475 -15.95 26.22 -24.31
CA ARG A 475 -16.95 25.27 -23.78
C ARG A 475 -17.23 24.10 -24.73
N SER A 476 -16.94 24.26 -26.03
CA SER A 476 -17.07 23.21 -27.05
C SER A 476 -15.98 22.12 -27.00
N LYS A 477 -14.95 22.22 -26.15
CA LYS A 477 -13.82 21.25 -26.15
C LYS A 477 -13.34 20.76 -24.77
N THR A 478 -13.86 21.28 -23.66
CA THR A 478 -13.41 20.87 -22.31
C THR A 478 -14.30 19.79 -21.71
N GLN A 479 -13.64 18.91 -20.96
CA GLN A 479 -14.07 17.67 -20.31
C GLN A 479 -15.22 17.80 -19.26
N SER A 480 -15.99 18.88 -19.27
CA SER A 480 -16.86 19.31 -18.16
C SER A 480 -18.25 18.65 -18.09
N ASP A 481 -18.57 17.72 -18.99
CA ASP A 481 -19.80 16.90 -18.93
C ASP A 481 -19.55 15.51 -18.32
N LYS A 482 -18.34 15.23 -17.83
CA LYS A 482 -18.06 13.96 -17.15
C LYS A 482 -18.55 14.03 -15.72
N THR A 483 -19.52 13.18 -15.38
CA THR A 483 -19.98 12.96 -14.00
C THR A 483 -18.78 12.65 -13.11
N ILE A 484 -18.54 13.48 -12.10
CA ILE A 484 -17.54 13.22 -11.05
C ILE A 484 -18.29 12.83 -9.78
N THR A 485 -17.94 11.68 -9.22
CA THR A 485 -18.42 11.24 -7.91
C THR A 485 -17.25 10.96 -7.00
N GLY A 486 -17.51 10.88 -5.69
CA GLY A 486 -16.46 10.64 -4.73
C GLY A 486 -16.98 10.27 -3.36
N PHE A 487 -16.05 10.15 -2.43
CA PHE A 487 -16.36 9.96 -1.03
C PHE A 487 -15.45 10.78 -0.12
N LEU A 488 -15.98 11.09 1.05
CA LEU A 488 -15.28 11.60 2.21
C LEU A 488 -15.28 10.51 3.28
N LEU A 489 -14.09 10.14 3.74
CA LEU A 489 -13.89 9.20 4.83
C LEU A 489 -13.25 9.94 6.00
N HIS A 490 -13.95 9.99 7.14
CA HIS A 490 -13.42 10.50 8.40
C HIS A 490 -13.26 9.33 9.36
N SER A 491 -12.06 8.78 9.47
CA SER A 491 -11.79 7.60 10.30
C SER A 491 -10.33 7.52 10.72
N GLU A 492 -10.07 6.90 11.88
CA GLU A 492 -8.74 6.46 12.32
C GLU A 492 -8.05 5.56 11.29
N VAL A 493 -8.80 4.91 10.40
CA VAL A 493 -8.25 4.11 9.30
C VAL A 493 -7.30 4.93 8.40
N VAL A 494 -7.60 6.22 8.22
CA VAL A 494 -6.82 7.11 7.36
C VAL A 494 -5.45 7.42 7.97
N SER A 495 -5.37 7.59 9.28
CA SER A 495 -4.11 7.83 9.99
C SER A 495 -3.34 6.56 10.31
N GLY A 496 -4.04 5.49 10.69
CA GLY A 496 -3.47 4.19 11.05
C GLY A 496 -2.87 3.44 9.85
N TRP A 497 -3.42 3.61 8.65
CA TRP A 497 -2.97 2.89 7.45
C TRP A 497 -2.71 3.83 6.25
N PRO A 498 -1.56 4.54 6.21
CA PRO A 498 -1.22 5.44 5.10
C PRO A 498 -1.13 4.73 3.72
N GLY A 499 -0.86 3.41 3.73
CA GLY A 499 -0.83 2.56 2.54
C GLY A 499 -2.19 2.07 2.04
N LEU A 500 -3.29 2.74 2.42
CA LEU A 500 -4.64 2.40 1.98
C LEU A 500 -4.75 2.40 0.44
N GLU A 501 -5.22 1.30 -0.13
CA GLU A 501 -5.63 1.17 -1.53
C GLU A 501 -7.13 1.41 -1.66
N ILE A 502 -7.50 2.09 -2.74
CA ILE A 502 -8.84 2.57 -3.01
C ILE A 502 -9.17 2.20 -4.44
N GLU A 503 -10.25 1.45 -4.63
CA GLU A 503 -10.73 1.07 -5.96
C GLU A 503 -12.22 1.40 -6.06
N GLY A 504 -12.60 2.13 -7.09
CA GLY A 504 -14.01 2.43 -7.40
C GLY A 504 -14.44 1.67 -8.64
N TYR A 505 -15.70 1.25 -8.71
CA TYR A 505 -16.25 0.55 -9.88
C TYR A 505 -17.62 1.11 -10.29
N VAL A 506 -17.89 1.02 -11.60
CA VAL A 506 -19.13 1.53 -12.23
C VAL A 506 -20.35 0.66 -11.92
N ASN A 507 -20.15 -0.63 -11.68
CA ASN A 507 -21.24 -1.59 -11.46
C ASN A 507 -21.34 -1.96 -9.97
N PRO A 508 -22.56 -2.22 -9.46
CA PRO A 508 -22.73 -2.79 -8.13
C PRO A 508 -22.25 -4.25 -8.15
N VAL A 509 -21.26 -4.56 -7.31
CA VAL A 509 -20.71 -5.93 -7.21
C VAL A 509 -20.98 -6.47 -5.82
N THR A 510 -21.77 -7.55 -5.75
CA THR A 510 -22.10 -8.21 -4.49
C THR A 510 -21.14 -9.36 -4.19
N GLY A 511 -20.77 -9.51 -2.91
CA GLY A 511 -19.90 -10.58 -2.44
C GLY A 511 -18.42 -10.38 -2.78
N ASN A 512 -17.67 -11.48 -2.77
CA ASN A 512 -16.20 -11.48 -2.96
C ASN A 512 -15.79 -11.66 -4.44
N ASN A 513 -16.70 -11.40 -5.38
CA ASN A 513 -16.41 -11.55 -6.80
C ASN A 513 -15.30 -10.57 -7.21
N PHE A 514 -14.30 -11.11 -7.92
CA PHE A 514 -13.26 -10.32 -8.56
C PHE A 514 -13.88 -9.44 -9.65
N VAL A 515 -13.45 -8.19 -9.70
CA VAL A 515 -13.91 -7.22 -10.70
C VAL A 515 -12.75 -6.91 -11.62
N GLY A 516 -12.91 -7.19 -12.90
CA GLY A 516 -11.87 -6.93 -13.89
C GLY A 516 -11.60 -5.43 -14.06
N PRO A 517 -10.39 -5.08 -14.52
CA PRO A 517 -9.94 -3.68 -14.68
C PRO A 517 -10.82 -2.87 -15.64
N GLU A 518 -11.58 -3.53 -16.52
CA GLU A 518 -12.51 -2.88 -17.46
C GLU A 518 -13.67 -2.13 -16.78
N ASN A 519 -14.00 -2.48 -15.54
CA ASN A 519 -15.08 -1.84 -14.77
C ASN A 519 -14.55 -0.85 -13.72
N GLN A 520 -13.23 -0.67 -13.62
CA GLN A 520 -12.58 0.16 -12.63
C GLN A 520 -12.61 1.64 -13.03
N LEU A 521 -13.02 2.48 -12.11
CA LEU A 521 -13.03 3.93 -12.26
C LEU A 521 -11.63 4.50 -12.07
N THR A 522 -11.32 5.53 -12.86
CA THR A 522 -10.07 6.28 -12.70
C THR A 522 -10.20 7.27 -11.55
N ILE A 523 -9.27 7.22 -10.59
CA ILE A 523 -9.15 8.23 -9.54
C ILE A 523 -8.52 9.49 -10.14
N ILE A 524 -9.22 10.62 -10.02
CA ILE A 524 -8.75 11.93 -10.54
C ILE A 524 -8.21 12.86 -9.44
N ARG A 525 -8.59 12.62 -8.18
CA ARG A 525 -8.06 13.31 -7.01
C ARG A 525 -8.09 12.38 -5.80
N ARG A 526 -7.00 12.34 -5.04
CA ARG A 526 -6.90 11.67 -3.75
C ARG A 526 -6.06 12.53 -2.82
N ASP A 527 -6.70 13.18 -1.86
CA ASP A 527 -6.05 14.07 -0.91
C ASP A 527 -6.43 13.70 0.52
N ARG A 528 -5.45 13.69 1.42
CA ARG A 528 -5.66 13.60 2.86
C ARG A 528 -5.80 15.05 3.39
N LEU A 529 -7.02 15.45 3.72
CA LEU A 529 -7.34 16.83 4.14
C LEU A 529 -6.96 17.10 5.59
N SER A 530 -6.99 16.06 6.43
CA SER A 530 -6.49 16.07 7.81
C SER A 530 -5.99 14.66 8.17
N ASP A 531 -5.44 14.47 9.37
CA ASP A 531 -4.91 13.16 9.75
C ASP A 531 -5.93 12.04 9.60
N ASN A 532 -7.22 12.30 9.86
CA ASN A 532 -8.27 11.30 9.80
C ASN A 532 -9.24 11.49 8.62
N ILE A 533 -9.07 12.53 7.78
CA ILE A 533 -10.01 12.85 6.69
C ILE A 533 -9.36 12.62 5.33
N LEU A 534 -9.98 11.73 4.55
CA LEU A 534 -9.58 11.39 3.19
C LEU A 534 -10.68 11.80 2.20
N LEU A 535 -10.27 12.49 1.13
CA LEU A 535 -11.10 12.89 0.00
C LEU A 535 -10.65 12.14 -1.25
N CYS A 536 -11.59 11.49 -1.96
CA CYS A 536 -11.30 10.80 -3.20
C CYS A 536 -12.35 11.09 -4.27
N PHE A 537 -11.91 11.42 -5.49
CA PHE A 537 -12.74 11.67 -6.67
C PHE A 537 -12.49 10.61 -7.74
N PHE A 538 -13.57 10.16 -8.35
CA PHE A 538 -13.61 9.24 -9.49
C PHE A 538 -14.16 9.93 -10.73
N ALA A 539 -13.58 9.65 -11.89
CA ALA A 539 -14.15 10.01 -13.19
C ALA A 539 -15.25 9.03 -13.58
N GLY A 540 -16.48 9.30 -13.15
CA GLY A 540 -17.68 8.48 -13.39
C GLY A 540 -18.53 8.35 -12.13
N GLU A 541 -19.63 7.61 -12.22
CA GLU A 541 -20.49 7.28 -11.08
C GLU A 541 -19.97 6.03 -10.35
N VAL A 542 -19.57 6.19 -9.09
CA VAL A 542 -19.11 5.08 -8.23
C VAL A 542 -20.30 4.33 -7.64
N LYS A 543 -20.41 3.04 -7.97
CA LYS A 543 -21.45 2.14 -7.41
C LYS A 543 -20.88 1.10 -6.45
N THR A 544 -19.59 0.81 -6.56
CA THR A 544 -18.86 -0.04 -5.60
C THR A 544 -17.56 0.65 -5.22
N LEU A 545 -17.26 0.71 -3.93
CA LEU A 545 -16.01 1.22 -3.36
C LEU A 545 -15.34 0.10 -2.58
N ASP A 546 -14.12 -0.25 -2.95
CA ASP A 546 -13.28 -1.19 -2.23
C ASP A 546 -12.14 -0.45 -1.54
N LEU A 547 -12.01 -0.68 -0.25
CA LEU A 547 -10.89 -0.22 0.57
C LEU A 547 -10.09 -1.44 1.00
N SER A 548 -8.81 -1.48 0.67
CA SER A 548 -7.90 -2.57 1.02
C SER A 548 -6.56 -2.05 1.50
N LEU A 549 -5.84 -2.87 2.24
CA LEU A 549 -4.43 -2.58 2.51
C LEU A 549 -3.60 -2.90 1.27
N LYS A 550 -2.57 -2.08 1.00
CA LYS A 550 -1.58 -2.38 -0.03
C LYS A 550 -1.13 -3.83 0.10
N ALA A 551 -1.23 -4.59 -0.98
CA ALA A 551 -0.67 -5.93 -1.08
C ALA A 551 0.87 -5.84 -1.12
N SER A 552 1.46 -5.32 -0.04
CA SER A 552 2.90 -5.37 0.18
C SER A 552 3.23 -6.82 0.50
N SER A 553 3.64 -7.54 -0.53
CA SER A 553 3.92 -8.97 -0.52
C SER A 553 2.74 -9.86 -0.12
N VAL A 554 2.76 -11.08 -0.64
CA VAL A 554 1.73 -12.07 -0.37
C VAL A 554 1.91 -12.54 1.09
N ASN A 555 1.03 -12.11 1.99
CA ASN A 555 1.13 -12.43 3.40
C ASN A 555 0.74 -13.89 3.65
N CYS A 556 1.48 -14.60 4.50
CA CYS A 556 1.12 -15.95 4.94
C CYS A 556 0.49 -15.89 6.34
N GLY A 557 -0.56 -16.68 6.56
CA GLY A 557 -1.29 -16.69 7.82
C GLY A 557 -2.41 -17.72 7.88
N VAL A 558 -3.21 -17.61 8.93
CA VAL A 558 -4.39 -18.42 9.23
C VAL A 558 -5.65 -17.56 9.15
N ASP A 559 -6.83 -18.19 9.16
CA ASP A 559 -8.10 -17.46 9.13
C ASP A 559 -8.21 -16.54 10.37
N PRO A 560 -8.98 -15.44 10.29
CA PRO A 560 -9.22 -14.55 11.43
C PRO A 560 -9.66 -15.31 12.69
N ILE A 561 -9.00 -15.00 13.80
CA ILE A 561 -9.17 -15.73 15.07
C ILE A 561 -10.30 -15.10 15.88
N GLU A 562 -11.44 -15.77 15.91
CA GLU A 562 -12.59 -15.41 16.76
C GLU A 562 -12.42 -15.94 18.20
N THR A 563 -13.02 -15.24 19.16
CA THR A 563 -12.84 -15.58 20.58
C THR A 563 -13.65 -16.83 20.93
N GLY A 564 -12.97 -17.88 21.41
CA GLY A 564 -13.62 -19.13 21.83
C GLY A 564 -13.80 -20.17 20.73
N THR A 565 -13.32 -19.91 19.50
CA THR A 565 -13.31 -20.88 18.41
C THR A 565 -11.91 -21.42 18.15
N LYS A 566 -11.85 -22.61 17.53
CA LYS A 566 -10.59 -23.21 17.09
C LYS A 566 -10.07 -22.42 15.88
N ILE A 567 -8.75 -22.24 15.82
CA ILE A 567 -8.09 -21.54 14.71
C ILE A 567 -8.16 -22.42 13.47
N THR A 568 -8.66 -21.87 12.36
CA THR A 568 -8.80 -22.61 11.10
C THR A 568 -7.96 -22.00 9.98
N LYS A 569 -7.80 -22.75 8.90
CA LYS A 569 -7.28 -22.28 7.63
C LYS A 569 -8.18 -22.76 6.49
N GLY A 570 -8.65 -21.84 5.66
CA GLY A 570 -9.33 -22.16 4.42
C GLY A 570 -8.42 -22.85 3.41
N LEU A 571 -8.90 -23.91 2.78
CA LEU A 571 -8.14 -24.65 1.75
C LEU A 571 -8.06 -23.83 0.46
N ARG A 572 -6.84 -23.63 -0.04
CA ARG A 572 -6.58 -22.94 -1.31
C ARG A 572 -5.91 -23.89 -2.29
N GLN A 573 -6.42 -23.94 -3.52
CA GLN A 573 -5.79 -24.68 -4.61
C GLN A 573 -4.53 -23.96 -5.10
N LEU A 574 -3.63 -24.70 -5.73
CA LEU A 574 -2.38 -24.13 -6.27
C LEU A 574 -2.61 -23.15 -7.45
N ASP A 575 -3.81 -23.12 -8.03
CA ASP A 575 -4.22 -22.10 -9.01
C ASP A 575 -4.67 -20.78 -8.36
N GLY A 576 -4.61 -20.70 -7.02
CA GLY A 576 -5.00 -19.56 -6.22
C GLY A 576 -6.47 -19.53 -5.81
N LYS A 577 -7.32 -20.45 -6.30
CA LYS A 577 -8.76 -20.46 -5.94
C LYS A 577 -9.00 -21.01 -4.55
N GLN A 578 -9.86 -20.32 -3.81
CA GLN A 578 -10.29 -20.75 -2.48
C GLN A 578 -11.37 -21.83 -2.59
N THR A 579 -11.23 -22.89 -1.80
CA THR A 579 -12.18 -24.00 -1.69
C THR A 579 -13.05 -23.81 -0.45
N THR A 580 -14.25 -24.39 -0.41
CA THR A 580 -15.22 -24.29 0.70
C THR A 580 -14.88 -25.10 1.96
N GLY A 581 -13.73 -25.79 1.99
CA GLY A 581 -13.30 -26.59 3.14
C GLY A 581 -12.27 -25.85 4.00
N ASN A 582 -12.39 -26.00 5.33
CA ASN A 582 -11.43 -25.46 6.29
C ASN A 582 -10.76 -26.62 7.05
N ILE A 583 -9.50 -26.42 7.44
CA ILE A 583 -8.77 -27.31 8.33
C ILE A 583 -8.51 -26.65 9.68
N GLU A 584 -8.45 -27.43 10.75
CA GLU A 584 -8.02 -26.96 12.07
C GLU A 584 -6.49 -26.85 12.11
N VAL A 585 -5.98 -25.70 12.54
CA VAL A 585 -4.55 -25.43 12.64
C VAL A 585 -3.94 -26.21 13.81
N PRO A 586 -2.95 -27.08 13.57
CA PRO A 586 -2.30 -27.85 14.63
C PRO A 586 -1.24 -26.99 15.34
N PHE A 587 -1.15 -27.13 16.67
CA PHE A 587 -0.19 -26.42 17.49
C PHE A 587 0.75 -27.42 18.17
N ARG A 588 2.06 -27.21 18.02
CA ARG A 588 3.08 -27.92 18.80
C ARG A 588 3.05 -27.45 20.26
N ASN A 589 2.78 -26.16 20.45
CA ASN A 589 2.51 -25.58 21.77
C ASN A 589 1.41 -24.53 21.64
N GLN A 590 0.22 -24.83 22.18
CA GLN A 590 -0.94 -23.95 22.06
C GLN A 590 -0.79 -22.67 22.88
N ASP A 591 -0.20 -22.75 24.07
CA ASP A 591 0.01 -21.59 24.96
C ASP A 591 0.97 -20.57 24.34
N LEU A 592 2.04 -21.07 23.71
CA LEU A 592 3.03 -20.24 23.01
C LEU A 592 2.62 -19.94 21.55
N ARG A 593 1.51 -20.51 21.07
CA ARG A 593 0.97 -20.33 19.71
C ARG A 593 1.97 -20.69 18.61
N VAL A 594 2.71 -21.77 18.82
CA VAL A 594 3.66 -22.34 17.84
C VAL A 594 2.92 -23.37 17.00
N ILE A 595 2.81 -23.10 15.70
CA ILE A 595 2.16 -24.00 14.74
C ILE A 595 3.07 -25.21 14.50
N ASP A 596 2.48 -26.41 14.47
CA ASP A 596 3.17 -27.61 14.03
C ASP A 596 3.15 -27.64 12.48
N ILE A 597 4.25 -27.22 11.84
CA ILE A 597 4.30 -27.04 10.39
C ILE A 597 4.23 -28.38 9.66
N LYS A 598 4.88 -29.42 10.19
CA LYS A 598 4.76 -30.81 9.70
C LYS A 598 3.30 -31.30 9.70
N GLU A 599 2.62 -31.22 10.84
CA GLU A 599 1.23 -31.68 10.93
C GLU A 599 0.28 -30.78 10.12
N MET A 600 0.55 -29.47 10.05
CA MET A 600 -0.21 -28.54 9.22
C MET A 600 -0.12 -28.94 7.74
N THR A 601 1.06 -29.29 7.28
CA THR A 601 1.32 -29.75 5.91
C THR A 601 0.61 -31.06 5.60
N ASN A 602 0.61 -32.01 6.55
CA ASN A 602 -0.15 -33.27 6.41
C ASN A 602 -1.66 -33.01 6.27
N ARG A 603 -2.22 -32.12 7.08
CA ARG A 603 -3.65 -31.74 7.01
C ARG A 603 -4.00 -31.01 5.74
N LEU A 604 -3.16 -30.08 5.29
CA LEU A 604 -3.32 -29.39 4.00
C LEU A 604 -3.29 -30.39 2.84
N LYS A 605 -2.34 -31.33 2.84
CA LYS A 605 -2.23 -32.39 1.84
C LYS A 605 -3.48 -33.26 1.79
N GLN A 606 -3.99 -33.69 2.95
CA GLN A 606 -5.24 -34.47 3.05
C GLN A 606 -6.45 -33.67 2.55
N GLY A 607 -6.59 -32.40 2.96
CA GLY A 607 -7.69 -31.52 2.56
C GLY A 607 -7.72 -31.24 1.06
N LEU A 608 -6.54 -31.08 0.43
CA LEU A 608 -6.40 -30.85 -1.01
C LEU A 608 -6.39 -32.14 -1.85
N LYS A 609 -6.42 -33.32 -1.20
CA LYS A 609 -6.30 -34.64 -1.85
C LYS A 609 -5.09 -34.76 -2.77
N SER A 610 -3.97 -34.12 -2.42
CA SER A 610 -2.75 -34.17 -3.21
C SER A 610 -1.99 -35.48 -2.97
N THR A 611 -1.52 -36.12 -4.05
CA THR A 611 -0.78 -37.39 -4.00
C THR A 611 0.75 -37.21 -3.95
N SER A 612 1.28 -36.00 -4.15
CA SER A 612 2.73 -35.72 -4.13
C SER A 612 3.26 -35.40 -2.73
N GLN A 613 4.59 -35.43 -2.53
CA GLN A 613 5.20 -34.70 -1.40
C GLN A 613 4.92 -33.21 -1.55
N PHE A 614 4.63 -32.54 -0.43
CA PHE A 614 4.29 -31.12 -0.40
C PHE A 614 5.59 -30.32 -0.27
N THR A 615 5.86 -29.42 -1.22
CA THR A 615 7.09 -28.61 -1.22
C THR A 615 6.90 -27.29 -0.45
N SER A 616 7.99 -26.59 -0.12
CA SER A 616 7.91 -25.27 0.54
C SER A 616 7.11 -24.25 -0.28
N ALA A 617 7.24 -24.30 -1.60
CA ALA A 617 6.48 -23.46 -2.53
C ALA A 617 4.97 -23.75 -2.46
N GLN A 618 4.57 -25.02 -2.39
CA GLN A 618 3.16 -25.41 -2.25
C GLN A 618 2.62 -25.02 -0.88
N PHE A 619 3.40 -25.21 0.18
CA PHE A 619 3.06 -24.75 1.53
C PHE A 619 2.80 -23.24 1.54
N ALA A 620 3.75 -22.43 1.08
CA ALA A 620 3.62 -20.98 0.98
C ALA A 620 2.37 -20.56 0.18
N ALA A 621 2.13 -21.17 -0.99
CA ALA A 621 0.99 -20.85 -1.85
C ALA A 621 -0.37 -21.12 -1.18
N THR A 622 -0.46 -22.14 -0.33
CA THR A 622 -1.69 -22.44 0.42
C THR A 622 -1.85 -21.58 1.67
N MET A 623 -0.74 -21.13 2.25
CA MET A 623 -0.72 -20.30 3.45
C MET A 623 -1.03 -18.82 3.17
N ILE A 624 -1.13 -18.42 1.90
CA ILE A 624 -1.51 -17.05 1.51
C ILE A 624 -2.83 -16.63 2.16
N GLU A 625 -2.79 -15.52 2.87
CA GLU A 625 -3.93 -14.72 3.28
C GLU A 625 -4.09 -13.53 2.33
N GLY A 626 -5.33 -13.26 1.93
CA GLY A 626 -5.64 -12.04 1.22
C GLY A 626 -5.45 -10.83 2.15
N SER A 627 -5.02 -9.71 1.60
CA SER A 627 -5.12 -8.46 2.37
C SER A 627 -6.59 -8.18 2.66
N PRO A 628 -6.94 -7.75 3.89
CA PRO A 628 -8.31 -7.44 4.23
C PRO A 628 -8.84 -6.37 3.26
N LYS A 629 -10.02 -6.65 2.70
CA LYS A 629 -10.70 -5.82 1.71
C LYS A 629 -12.13 -5.63 2.17
N VAL A 630 -12.52 -4.38 2.38
CA VAL A 630 -13.89 -4.01 2.74
C VAL A 630 -14.54 -3.35 1.54
N ARG A 631 -15.69 -3.91 1.15
CA ARG A 631 -16.48 -3.48 0.00
C ARG A 631 -17.74 -2.75 0.44
N PHE A 632 -17.92 -1.53 -0.05
CA PHE A 632 -19.14 -0.74 0.06
C PHE A 632 -19.86 -0.76 -1.28
N VAL A 633 -21.13 -1.16 -1.30
CA VAL A 633 -21.94 -1.26 -2.52
C VAL A 633 -23.13 -0.32 -2.38
N ALA A 634 -23.43 0.42 -3.45
CA ALA A 634 -24.63 1.25 -3.54
C ALA A 634 -25.88 0.39 -3.34
N ARG A 635 -26.85 0.90 -2.57
CA ARG A 635 -28.16 0.26 -2.44
C ARG A 635 -28.92 0.54 -3.74
N GLY A 636 -29.33 -0.54 -4.41
CA GLY A 636 -30.11 -0.47 -5.66
C GLY A 636 -31.48 0.14 -5.47
#